data_AF-A0A535F0T6-F1
#
_entry.id   AF-A0A535F0T6-F1
#
_cell.length_a   1.000
_cell.length_b   1.000
_cell.length_c   1.000
_cell.angle_alpha   90.00
_cell.angle_beta   90.00
_cell.angle_gamma   90.00
#
_symmetry.space_group_name_H-M   'P 1'
#
loop_
_entity.id
_entity.type
_entity.pdbx_description
1 polymer ?
#
loop_
_entity_poly.entity_id
_entity_poly.type
_entity_poly.pdbx_seq_one_letter_code
_entity_poly.pdbx_strand_id
1 'polypeptide(L)'
;FDPSFFHISPREAKAMDVSQRILLEECYKALEDANYTPSVLSGKQVATVIGSTAIHSGKTDFSHFSMLGSHMSILASRIAYFLNLKGPALAIDTACSSSLVAIDIACQHLKSHEANLAIAGGITIYAHPGAFLSMRDAGMLSPTGECRPFDQAADGIVVGDGVGIVILKRLQDAERDGDYIYGVIQASGTNQDGQTSGITVPSFQSQSQLQQTIYQRHHINVEDLQYIEAHGTATKLGDPIEIHALTDAFKKFTAKKGFCAIGSLKANIGHTTAAAGVLGVIKVLLSLKHKQIPPSINFSRENEHIDFANSPVYVNTTLKPWPANAKGSRLAGISSFGFSGTNAHAVISEYVAQDQRTGTVARVPRATGLPRPYMQINEATPGVLILSAQTQEGLQVSARAIAAFLQKHNDINLADLLYTLQVGRESWPYRLALVITSKETLITQLEQFVIGKNTEYLKRCARKINKQESLIGDSEEGKELIQKLVQHKKLEKLADLWLHGNEISWEECYPQGSVKRLAGLPNYPFARDHYEISEIDLVPSHTNSYSKGEFSPTMHAQNTDWYQRTGEDPERPAKQGTQTIKEKDKALKSAFAWDRVTLLPQASVASAPHQVVIIGGTPEERSAIAHIYPYAHTLEIPTNASIERLVQRLQEFGAIEQLFWLEPCHPQLALTQESILTAQQEGVLTCFRLIKALLQLGYGSQRLHWTVITRQTRILHANETCHPAHASLLGLFGSLAKEYPRWSIQQVDLLADDFLPLTEMLRLPADPQGHGWLYRHGHWYRQILVPLDSSSVKTSGAYRKGGVYVVIGGAGGIGEVWSEYLIRRYQAQMIWIGRRQIDAAILTKQERLADLGSRLMKKSCGTLVRFMAWSTQQL
;
A
#
# COMPACT_ATOMS: atom_id res chain seq x y z
N PHE A 1 4.72 20.42 -17.35
CA PHE A 1 5.98 20.39 -16.57
C PHE A 1 6.89 21.43 -17.18
N ASP A 2 7.56 22.24 -16.37
CA ASP A 2 8.47 23.28 -16.87
C ASP A 2 9.93 22.82 -16.74
N PRO A 3 10.49 22.11 -17.74
CA PRO A 3 11.85 21.60 -17.62
C PRO A 3 12.88 22.74 -17.61
N SER A 4 12.58 23.84 -18.29
CA SER A 4 13.51 24.95 -18.52
C SER A 4 13.79 25.67 -17.22
N PHE A 5 12.76 25.82 -16.39
CA PHE A 5 12.86 26.34 -15.04
C PHE A 5 13.86 25.55 -14.19
N PHE A 6 13.83 24.22 -14.29
CA PHE A 6 14.67 23.32 -13.51
C PHE A 6 16.01 22.98 -14.17
N HIS A 7 16.37 23.65 -15.27
CA HIS A 7 17.59 23.37 -16.06
C HIS A 7 17.67 21.92 -16.59
N ILE A 8 16.52 21.37 -16.96
CA ILE A 8 16.36 20.03 -17.49
C ILE A 8 16.18 20.11 -19.01
N SER A 9 16.88 19.26 -19.75
CA SER A 9 16.70 19.22 -21.22
C SER A 9 15.34 18.60 -21.60
N PRO A 10 14.72 18.98 -22.73
CA PRO A 10 13.47 18.34 -23.18
C PRO A 10 13.56 16.82 -23.33
N ARG A 11 14.74 16.31 -23.73
CA ARG A 11 15.01 14.87 -23.85
C ARG A 11 14.96 14.17 -22.48
N GLU A 12 15.58 14.75 -21.47
CA GLU A 12 15.53 14.22 -20.10
C GLU A 12 14.10 14.31 -19.54
N ALA A 13 13.43 15.45 -19.71
CA ALA A 13 12.07 15.66 -19.23
C ALA A 13 11.05 14.65 -19.80
N LYS A 14 11.26 14.19 -21.04
CA LYS A 14 10.47 13.11 -21.66
C LYS A 14 10.74 11.74 -21.01
N ALA A 15 11.97 11.49 -20.59
CA ALA A 15 12.36 10.25 -19.92
C ALA A 15 11.94 10.20 -18.44
N MET A 16 11.82 11.36 -17.78
CA MET A 16 11.39 11.47 -16.38
C MET A 16 10.02 10.82 -16.14
N ASP A 17 9.91 10.09 -15.02
CA ASP A 17 8.64 9.64 -14.48
C ASP A 17 7.73 10.83 -14.14
N VAL A 18 6.42 10.62 -14.29
CA VAL A 18 5.41 11.66 -13.98
C VAL A 18 5.54 12.13 -12.53
N SER A 19 5.81 11.21 -11.60
CA SER A 19 5.98 11.53 -10.18
C SER A 19 7.19 12.43 -9.94
N GLN A 20 8.34 12.17 -10.60
CA GLN A 20 9.51 13.03 -10.45
C GLN A 20 9.25 14.47 -10.91
N ARG A 21 8.50 14.65 -12.01
CA ARG A 21 8.14 15.97 -12.54
C ARG A 21 7.22 16.75 -11.61
N ILE A 22 6.14 16.12 -11.18
CA ILE A 22 5.17 16.73 -10.26
C ILE A 22 5.82 17.05 -8.92
N LEU A 23 6.58 16.11 -8.36
CA LEU A 23 7.25 16.29 -7.08
C LEU A 23 8.20 17.50 -7.09
N LEU A 24 8.93 17.71 -8.18
CA LEU A 24 9.88 18.81 -8.29
C LEU A 24 9.18 20.17 -8.24
N GLU A 25 8.06 20.31 -8.94
CA GLU A 25 7.22 21.51 -8.89
C GLU A 25 6.60 21.71 -7.49
N GLU A 26 6.06 20.65 -6.87
CA GLU A 26 5.42 20.76 -5.56
C GLU A 26 6.41 21.03 -4.42
N CYS A 27 7.64 20.49 -4.49
CA CYS A 27 8.68 20.85 -3.53
C CYS A 27 9.04 22.33 -3.61
N TYR A 28 9.18 22.87 -4.83
CA TYR A 28 9.46 24.28 -5.03
C TYR A 28 8.30 25.16 -4.53
N LYS A 29 7.04 24.80 -4.82
CA LYS A 29 5.85 25.52 -4.32
C LYS A 29 5.79 25.50 -2.78
N ALA A 30 6.09 24.38 -2.14
CA ALA A 30 6.11 24.29 -0.69
C ALA A 30 7.18 25.20 -0.06
N LEU A 31 8.34 25.34 -0.71
CA LEU A 31 9.38 26.28 -0.27
C LEU A 31 8.95 27.74 -0.43
N GLU A 32 8.29 28.09 -1.53
CA GLU A 32 7.70 29.43 -1.68
C GLU A 32 6.57 29.70 -0.68
N ASP A 33 5.76 28.70 -0.34
CA ASP A 33 4.75 28.83 0.72
C ASP A 33 5.38 29.08 2.09
N ALA A 34 6.53 28.43 2.34
CA ALA A 34 7.37 28.64 3.52
C ALA A 34 8.24 29.91 3.44
N ASN A 35 8.24 30.62 2.32
CA ASN A 35 9.03 31.83 2.06
C ASN A 35 10.55 31.62 2.08
N TYR A 36 11.01 30.47 1.57
CA TYR A 36 12.42 30.19 1.32
C TYR A 36 12.72 30.20 -0.17
N THR A 37 13.82 30.86 -0.55
CA THR A 37 14.26 30.98 -1.94
C THR A 37 15.43 30.03 -2.23
N PRO A 38 15.63 29.60 -3.49
CA PRO A 38 16.81 28.85 -3.90
C PRO A 38 18.13 29.50 -3.48
N SER A 39 18.25 30.83 -3.63
CA SER A 39 19.42 31.61 -3.24
C SER A 39 19.77 31.46 -1.75
N VAL A 40 18.77 31.52 -0.85
CA VAL A 40 18.98 31.38 0.60
C VAL A 40 19.34 29.95 1.01
N LEU A 41 18.81 28.95 0.30
CA LEU A 41 18.99 27.53 0.62
C LEU A 41 20.26 26.90 0.02
N SER A 42 20.83 27.52 -1.03
CA SER A 42 22.02 27.00 -1.70
C SER A 42 23.17 26.76 -0.72
N GLY A 43 23.72 25.54 -0.74
CA GLY A 43 24.80 25.12 0.15
C GLY A 43 24.39 24.80 1.58
N LYS A 44 23.11 24.92 1.96
CA LYS A 44 22.64 24.67 3.34
C LYS A 44 22.35 23.19 3.61
N GLN A 45 22.43 22.80 4.89
CA GLN A 45 22.06 21.46 5.37
C GLN A 45 20.54 21.31 5.45
N VAL A 46 19.92 21.10 4.29
CA VAL A 46 18.50 20.84 4.14
C VAL A 46 18.29 19.37 3.78
N ALA A 47 17.55 18.65 4.62
CA ALA A 47 17.18 17.27 4.34
C ALA A 47 16.02 17.21 3.33
N THR A 48 16.03 16.23 2.45
CA THR A 48 14.93 15.91 1.54
C THR A 48 14.51 14.48 1.78
N VAL A 49 13.34 14.25 2.36
CA VAL A 49 12.84 12.91 2.73
C VAL A 49 11.47 12.69 2.11
N ILE A 50 11.41 11.89 1.05
CA ILE A 50 10.20 11.74 0.23
C ILE A 50 9.69 10.30 0.25
N GLY A 51 8.44 10.12 0.67
CA GLY A 51 7.72 8.86 0.55
C GLY A 51 7.23 8.62 -0.89
N SER A 52 7.57 7.49 -1.47
CA SER A 52 7.08 7.09 -2.79
C SER A 52 7.05 5.57 -2.87
N THR A 53 6.10 5.01 -3.61
CA THR A 53 6.14 3.62 -4.05
C THR A 53 6.57 3.62 -5.51
N ALA A 54 7.61 2.88 -5.90
CA ALA A 54 8.06 2.82 -7.29
C ALA A 54 7.06 2.05 -8.17
N ILE A 55 5.94 2.69 -8.51
CA ILE A 55 4.94 2.13 -9.44
C ILE A 55 5.53 2.27 -10.84
N HIS A 56 6.23 1.23 -11.29
CA HIS A 56 6.91 1.23 -12.57
C HIS A 56 5.93 1.54 -13.71
N SER A 57 6.12 2.66 -14.40
CA SER A 57 5.71 2.79 -15.79
C SER A 57 6.57 1.81 -16.60
N GLY A 58 5.99 0.78 -17.22
CA GLY A 58 6.70 -0.28 -17.95
C GLY A 58 7.48 0.22 -19.18
N LYS A 59 8.48 1.09 -18.99
CA LYS A 59 9.29 1.67 -20.05
C LYS A 59 10.34 0.65 -20.53
N THR A 60 10.47 0.56 -21.85
CA THR A 60 11.36 -0.34 -22.58
C THR A 60 12.69 0.32 -23.00
N ASP A 61 12.92 1.58 -22.62
CA ASP A 61 14.16 2.32 -22.91
C ASP A 61 15.23 2.05 -21.85
N PHE A 62 16.42 1.63 -22.29
CA PHE A 62 17.60 1.36 -21.46
C PHE A 62 18.61 2.52 -21.46
N SER A 63 18.22 3.71 -21.94
CA SER A 63 19.08 4.90 -21.88
C SER A 63 19.37 5.35 -20.45
N HIS A 64 20.49 6.05 -20.24
CA HIS A 64 20.79 6.65 -18.94
C HIS A 64 19.72 7.65 -18.48
N PHE A 65 19.02 8.32 -19.42
CA PHE A 65 17.89 9.18 -19.08
C PHE A 65 16.69 8.40 -18.53
N SER A 66 16.42 7.20 -19.05
CA SER A 66 15.40 6.29 -18.52
C SER A 66 15.76 5.80 -17.12
N MET A 67 17.03 5.45 -16.90
CA MET A 67 17.55 5.11 -15.56
C MET A 67 17.36 6.26 -14.57
N LEU A 68 17.81 7.48 -14.91
CA LEU A 68 17.64 8.66 -14.05
C LEU A 68 16.17 9.05 -13.87
N GLY A 69 15.35 8.85 -14.90
CA GLY A 69 13.95 9.23 -14.92
C GLY A 69 13.06 8.35 -14.05
N SER A 70 13.47 7.12 -13.72
CA SER A 70 12.65 6.14 -12.98
C SER A 70 13.17 5.82 -11.59
N HIS A 71 14.46 6.05 -11.31
CA HIS A 71 15.08 5.62 -10.06
C HIS A 71 14.59 6.42 -8.83
N MET A 72 14.24 5.73 -7.75
CA MET A 72 13.73 6.35 -6.52
C MET A 72 14.73 7.29 -5.84
N SER A 73 16.03 6.96 -5.83
CA SER A 73 17.02 7.86 -5.23
C SER A 73 17.08 9.21 -5.96
N ILE A 74 16.87 9.21 -7.28
CA ILE A 74 16.85 10.42 -8.09
C ILE A 74 15.58 11.22 -7.80
N LEU A 75 14.44 10.57 -7.58
CA LEU A 75 13.19 11.21 -7.19
C LEU A 75 13.37 12.12 -5.96
N ALA A 76 14.03 11.64 -4.89
CA ALA A 76 14.32 12.46 -3.73
C ALA A 76 15.49 13.45 -3.95
N SER A 77 16.47 13.09 -4.79
CA SER A 77 17.69 13.89 -4.97
C SER A 77 17.54 15.05 -5.94
N ARG A 78 16.57 15.04 -6.87
CA ARG A 78 16.46 16.08 -7.91
C ARG A 78 16.26 17.48 -7.36
N ILE A 79 15.40 17.65 -6.35
CA ILE A 79 15.20 18.96 -5.72
C ILE A 79 16.44 19.40 -4.94
N ALA A 80 17.13 18.45 -4.28
CA ALA A 80 18.39 18.73 -3.58
C ALA A 80 19.50 19.16 -4.56
N TYR A 81 19.58 18.51 -5.72
CA TYR A 81 20.49 18.87 -6.80
C TYR A 81 20.17 20.26 -7.36
N PHE A 82 18.91 20.52 -7.72
CA PHE A 82 18.47 21.79 -8.30
C PHE A 82 18.75 22.97 -7.36
N LEU A 83 18.48 22.82 -6.06
CA LEU A 83 18.68 23.87 -5.06
C LEU A 83 20.07 23.85 -4.42
N ASN A 84 20.98 22.97 -4.86
CA ASN A 84 22.31 22.79 -4.28
C ASN A 84 22.31 22.53 -2.75
N LEU A 85 21.35 21.75 -2.27
CA LEU A 85 21.22 21.38 -0.84
C LEU A 85 22.29 20.37 -0.44
N LYS A 86 22.73 20.43 0.82
CA LYS A 86 23.81 19.60 1.37
C LYS A 86 23.37 18.64 2.48
N GLY A 87 22.07 18.58 2.79
CA GLY A 87 21.53 17.59 3.73
C GLY A 87 21.23 16.24 3.07
N PRO A 88 20.78 15.24 3.85
CA PRO A 88 20.47 13.91 3.34
C PRO A 88 19.29 13.95 2.36
N ALA A 89 19.39 13.23 1.24
CA ALA A 89 18.32 13.06 0.26
C ALA A 89 17.87 11.59 0.21
N LEU A 90 16.70 11.30 0.79
CA LEU A 90 16.20 9.95 1.06
C LEU A 90 14.85 9.72 0.39
N ALA A 91 14.74 8.60 -0.31
CA ALA A 91 13.46 8.08 -0.81
C ALA A 91 13.01 6.94 0.11
N ILE A 92 11.78 7.00 0.59
CA ILE A 92 11.20 6.07 1.56
C ILE A 92 10.09 5.27 0.88
N ASP A 93 10.23 3.94 0.86
CA ASP A 93 9.15 3.02 0.50
C ASP A 93 8.80 2.13 1.69
N THR A 94 7.73 2.50 2.36
CA THR A 94 7.05 1.67 3.35
C THR A 94 5.58 1.52 2.96
N ALA A 95 5.32 1.45 1.66
CA ALA A 95 3.98 1.45 1.09
C ALA A 95 3.14 2.67 1.56
N CYS A 96 1.99 2.42 2.17
CA CYS A 96 1.00 3.45 2.53
C CYS A 96 1.44 4.35 3.70
N SER A 97 2.43 3.94 4.50
CA SER A 97 2.99 4.76 5.58
C SER A 97 4.10 5.70 5.13
N SER A 98 4.57 5.58 3.88
CA SER A 98 5.80 6.21 3.37
C SER A 98 5.97 7.69 3.71
N SER A 99 4.98 8.54 3.42
CA SER A 99 5.10 9.98 3.72
C SER A 99 5.09 10.31 5.21
N LEU A 100 4.41 9.53 6.05
CA LEU A 100 4.41 9.78 7.50
C LEU A 100 5.71 9.28 8.14
N VAL A 101 6.26 8.17 7.65
CA VAL A 101 7.63 7.72 7.98
C VAL A 101 8.66 8.76 7.53
N ALA A 102 8.50 9.34 6.34
CA ALA A 102 9.38 10.39 5.84
C ALA A 102 9.36 11.63 6.74
N ILE A 103 8.18 12.04 7.23
CA ILE A 103 8.03 13.11 8.22
C ILE A 103 8.72 12.77 9.55
N ASP A 104 8.59 11.53 10.04
CA ASP A 104 9.27 11.09 11.27
C ASP A 104 10.80 11.16 11.13
N ILE A 105 11.35 10.61 10.05
CA ILE A 105 12.79 10.65 9.74
C ILE A 105 13.28 12.11 9.62
N ALA A 106 12.54 12.97 8.92
CA ALA A 106 12.85 14.40 8.83
C ALA A 106 12.86 15.08 10.21
N CYS A 107 11.91 14.75 11.08
CA CYS A 107 11.89 15.24 12.46
C CYS A 107 13.11 14.74 13.26
N GLN A 108 13.58 13.52 13.01
CA GLN A 108 14.78 12.99 13.66
C GLN A 108 16.04 13.75 13.21
N HIS A 109 16.26 13.97 11.91
CA HIS A 109 17.39 14.76 11.40
C HIS A 109 17.38 16.21 11.92
N LEU A 110 16.19 16.81 12.08
CA LEU A 110 16.07 18.13 12.69
C LEU A 110 16.43 18.10 14.20
N LYS A 111 16.00 17.08 14.94
CA LYS A 111 16.29 16.94 16.37
C LYS A 111 17.76 16.61 16.64
N SER A 112 18.41 15.84 15.77
CA SER A 112 19.85 15.52 15.88
C SER A 112 20.75 16.63 15.34
N HIS A 113 20.20 17.72 14.81
CA HIS A 113 20.92 18.82 14.16
C HIS A 113 21.73 18.41 12.91
N GLU A 114 21.43 17.24 12.32
CA GLU A 114 21.95 16.84 11.00
C GLU A 114 21.36 17.67 9.86
N ALA A 115 20.18 18.28 10.09
CA ALA A 115 19.59 19.27 9.19
C ALA A 115 19.04 20.47 9.97
N ASN A 116 18.96 21.62 9.32
CA ASN A 116 18.35 22.84 9.87
C ASN A 116 16.94 23.10 9.32
N LEU A 117 16.63 22.51 8.18
CA LEU A 117 15.34 22.57 7.49
C LEU A 117 15.16 21.22 6.79
N ALA A 118 13.92 20.75 6.65
CA ALA A 118 13.62 19.54 5.90
C ALA A 118 12.44 19.72 4.95
N ILE A 119 12.60 19.21 3.74
CA ILE A 119 11.54 19.02 2.74
C ILE A 119 11.05 17.59 2.94
N ALA A 120 9.84 17.42 3.47
CA ALA A 120 9.28 16.11 3.78
C ALA A 120 7.91 15.93 3.14
N GLY A 121 7.57 14.71 2.71
CA GLY A 121 6.25 14.45 2.16
C GLY A 121 6.18 13.15 1.38
N GLY A 122 5.35 13.10 0.35
CA GLY A 122 5.28 11.95 -0.53
C GLY A 122 4.37 12.12 -1.73
N ILE A 123 4.49 11.18 -2.66
CA ILE A 123 3.81 11.21 -3.94
C ILE A 123 3.39 9.80 -4.39
N THR A 124 2.22 9.71 -5.01
CA THR A 124 1.77 8.54 -5.76
C THR A 124 0.98 9.01 -6.96
N ILE A 125 1.36 8.54 -8.15
CA ILE A 125 0.64 8.75 -9.40
C ILE A 125 0.46 7.39 -10.08
N TYR A 126 -0.78 7.02 -10.36
CA TYR A 126 -1.14 5.79 -11.05
C TYR A 126 -1.14 5.98 -12.57
N ALA A 127 0.05 5.92 -13.18
CA ALA A 127 0.22 6.06 -14.62
C ALA A 127 0.05 4.74 -15.41
N HIS A 128 -0.15 3.59 -14.74
CA HIS A 128 -0.21 2.28 -15.37
C HIS A 128 -1.31 1.37 -14.77
N PRO A 129 -2.13 0.67 -15.59
CA PRO A 129 -3.25 -0.14 -15.12
C PRO A 129 -2.84 -1.37 -14.30
N GLY A 130 -1.59 -1.84 -14.46
CA GLY A 130 -1.07 -3.01 -13.73
C GLY A 130 -1.25 -2.93 -12.21
N ALA A 131 -1.08 -1.75 -11.61
CA ALA A 131 -1.30 -1.57 -10.18
C ALA A 131 -2.76 -1.85 -9.76
N PHE A 132 -3.73 -1.42 -10.57
CA PHE A 132 -5.15 -1.68 -10.32
C PHE A 132 -5.46 -3.18 -10.44
N LEU A 133 -4.86 -3.86 -11.44
CA LEU A 133 -5.03 -5.30 -11.63
C LEU A 133 -4.46 -6.09 -10.45
N SER A 134 -3.26 -5.75 -9.98
CA SER A 134 -2.63 -6.39 -8.81
C SER A 134 -3.43 -6.15 -7.53
N MET A 135 -3.92 -4.93 -7.30
CA MET A 135 -4.72 -4.63 -6.10
C MET A 135 -6.10 -5.29 -6.14
N ARG A 136 -6.71 -5.41 -7.34
CA ARG A 136 -7.96 -6.18 -7.51
C ARG A 136 -7.74 -7.66 -7.18
N ASP A 137 -6.66 -8.24 -7.71
CA ASP A 137 -6.31 -9.64 -7.45
C ASP A 137 -6.03 -9.90 -5.96
N ALA A 138 -5.39 -8.93 -5.29
CA ALA A 138 -5.18 -8.96 -3.84
C ALA A 138 -6.45 -8.68 -3.00
N GLY A 139 -7.59 -8.39 -3.62
CA GLY A 139 -8.85 -8.11 -2.92
C GLY A 139 -8.87 -6.79 -2.14
N MET A 140 -8.00 -5.83 -2.48
CA MET A 140 -7.88 -4.55 -1.77
C MET A 140 -8.94 -3.52 -2.20
N LEU A 141 -9.37 -3.57 -3.46
CA LEU A 141 -10.22 -2.55 -4.05
C LEU A 141 -11.71 -2.73 -3.68
N SER A 142 -12.38 -1.62 -3.39
CA SER A 142 -13.84 -1.56 -3.23
C SER A 142 -14.53 -1.87 -4.57
N PRO A 143 -15.39 -2.90 -4.65
CA PRO A 143 -16.18 -3.17 -5.85
C PRO A 143 -17.17 -2.06 -6.19
N THR A 144 -17.56 -1.25 -5.20
CA THR A 144 -18.54 -0.17 -5.36
C THR A 144 -17.90 1.18 -5.65
N GLY A 145 -16.57 1.27 -5.66
CA GLY A 145 -15.86 2.47 -6.07
C GLY A 145 -15.93 3.61 -5.06
N GLU A 146 -16.07 3.34 -3.76
CA GLU A 146 -15.97 4.35 -2.71
C GLU A 146 -15.17 3.85 -1.51
N CYS A 147 -14.35 4.72 -0.91
CA CYS A 147 -13.84 4.49 0.44
C CYS A 147 -14.93 4.89 1.45
N ARG A 148 -15.35 3.94 2.30
CA ARG A 148 -16.32 4.14 3.40
C ARG A 148 -15.71 3.83 4.78
N PRO A 149 -14.75 4.62 5.28
CA PRO A 149 -14.10 4.34 6.55
C PRO A 149 -15.11 4.26 7.69
N PHE A 150 -15.01 3.20 8.48
CA PHE A 150 -15.81 2.90 9.67
C PHE A 150 -17.29 2.58 9.43
N ASP A 151 -17.75 2.58 8.18
CA ASP A 151 -19.13 2.27 7.83
C ASP A 151 -19.37 0.75 7.73
N GLN A 152 -20.59 0.29 7.99
CA GLN A 152 -20.99 -1.11 7.82
C GLN A 152 -20.79 -1.63 6.39
N ALA A 153 -20.90 -0.75 5.39
CA ALA A 153 -20.71 -1.06 3.98
C ALA A 153 -19.26 -0.89 3.50
N ALA A 154 -18.29 -0.75 4.41
CA ALA A 154 -16.86 -0.81 4.11
C ALA A 154 -16.53 -2.10 3.34
N ASP A 155 -15.98 -1.97 2.13
CA ASP A 155 -15.74 -3.08 1.21
C ASP A 155 -14.39 -2.99 0.46
N GLY A 156 -13.51 -2.07 0.86
CA GLY A 156 -12.18 -1.87 0.29
C GLY A 156 -11.84 -0.41 0.02
N ILE A 157 -10.69 -0.18 -0.60
CA ILE A 157 -10.24 1.17 -1.01
C ILE A 157 -10.62 1.49 -2.45
N VAL A 158 -10.75 2.78 -2.73
CA VAL A 158 -10.53 3.35 -4.07
C VAL A 158 -9.14 3.95 -4.06
N VAL A 159 -8.32 3.70 -5.06
CA VAL A 159 -7.00 4.34 -5.16
C VAL A 159 -7.13 5.77 -5.64
N GLY A 160 -6.25 6.65 -5.15
CA GLY A 160 -6.19 8.04 -5.57
C GLY A 160 -4.77 8.45 -5.95
N ASP A 161 -4.66 9.44 -6.82
CA ASP A 161 -3.40 10.15 -7.06
C ASP A 161 -3.22 11.23 -6.00
N GLY A 162 -1.99 11.47 -5.58
CA GLY A 162 -1.73 12.49 -4.58
C GLY A 162 -0.27 12.85 -4.43
N VAL A 163 -0.02 14.11 -4.14
CA VAL A 163 1.28 14.66 -3.75
C VAL A 163 1.06 15.64 -2.61
N GLY A 164 1.93 15.59 -1.61
CA GLY A 164 1.93 16.55 -0.52
C GLY A 164 3.34 16.77 -0.01
N ILE A 165 3.71 18.02 0.24
CA ILE A 165 5.01 18.42 0.75
C ILE A 165 4.79 19.39 1.90
N VAL A 166 5.57 19.21 2.97
CA VAL A 166 5.64 20.09 4.13
C VAL A 166 7.09 20.51 4.35
N ILE A 167 7.27 21.77 4.73
CA ILE A 167 8.57 22.30 5.12
C ILE A 167 8.66 22.29 6.65
N LEU A 168 9.67 21.60 7.18
CA LEU A 168 9.84 21.38 8.60
C LEU A 168 11.09 22.08 9.11
N LYS A 169 10.95 22.71 10.27
CA LYS A 169 12.04 23.29 11.06
C LYS A 169 11.80 23.03 12.54
N ARG A 170 12.84 23.12 13.35
CA ARG A 170 12.69 23.18 14.81
C ARG A 170 11.90 24.43 15.17
N LEU A 171 10.98 24.33 16.12
CA LEU A 171 10.06 25.42 16.48
C LEU A 171 10.81 26.71 16.83
N GLN A 172 11.86 26.62 17.64
CA GLN A 172 12.67 27.78 18.05
C GLN A 172 13.34 28.47 16.85
N ASP A 173 13.78 27.71 15.85
CA ASP A 173 14.38 28.28 14.64
C ASP A 173 13.31 28.94 13.75
N ALA A 174 12.12 28.34 13.68
CA ALA A 174 11.00 28.92 12.94
C ALA A 174 10.51 30.24 13.57
N GLU A 175 10.43 30.30 14.89
CA GLU A 175 10.10 31.51 15.64
C GLU A 175 11.16 32.60 15.50
N ARG A 176 12.45 32.23 15.61
CA ARG A 176 13.58 33.14 15.40
C ARG A 176 13.55 33.76 14.01
N ASP A 177 13.31 32.94 13.00
CA ASP A 177 13.39 33.35 11.60
C ASP A 177 12.08 34.01 11.10
N GLY A 178 11.07 34.16 11.97
CA GLY A 178 9.81 34.82 11.66
C GLY A 178 8.95 34.05 10.65
N ASP A 179 9.09 32.72 10.62
CA ASP A 179 8.36 31.87 9.69
C ASP A 179 6.86 31.82 10.02
N TYR A 180 6.03 31.63 8.98
CA TYR A 180 4.64 31.30 9.20
C TYR A 180 4.52 29.83 9.60
N ILE A 181 3.98 29.55 10.79
CA ILE A 181 3.86 28.19 11.33
C ILE A 181 2.40 27.72 11.23
N TYR A 182 2.14 26.70 10.43
CA TYR A 182 0.80 26.08 10.32
C TYR A 182 0.42 25.28 11.58
N GLY A 183 1.40 24.63 12.22
CA GLY A 183 1.21 23.80 13.40
C GLY A 183 2.54 23.19 13.85
N VAL A 184 2.54 22.51 14.99
CA VAL A 184 3.75 21.90 15.59
C VAL A 184 3.57 20.40 15.71
N ILE A 185 4.50 19.63 15.15
CA ILE A 185 4.61 18.19 15.36
C ILE A 185 5.21 17.97 16.76
N GLN A 186 4.36 17.63 17.73
CA GLN A 186 4.76 17.39 19.12
C GLN A 186 5.48 16.05 19.28
N ALA A 187 5.01 15.06 18.54
CA ALA A 187 5.52 13.70 18.62
C ALA A 187 5.32 12.98 17.28
N SER A 188 6.22 12.06 16.97
CA SER A 188 6.12 11.15 15.84
C SER A 188 6.88 9.87 16.19
N GLY A 189 6.52 8.78 15.54
CA GLY A 189 7.26 7.53 15.68
C GLY A 189 6.77 6.46 14.72
N THR A 190 7.57 5.40 14.62
CA THR A 190 7.33 4.26 13.74
C THR A 190 7.60 2.94 14.46
N ASN A 191 6.94 1.86 14.02
CA ASN A 191 7.26 0.49 14.42
C ASN A 191 6.86 -0.51 13.32
N GLN A 192 6.86 -1.82 13.63
CA GLN A 192 6.55 -2.88 12.68
C GLN A 192 5.54 -3.88 13.26
N ASP A 193 4.67 -4.42 12.42
CA ASP A 193 3.61 -5.36 12.79
C ASP A 193 4.11 -6.71 13.32
N GLY A 194 5.33 -7.08 12.96
CA GLY A 194 5.98 -8.34 13.27
C GLY A 194 5.43 -9.48 12.41
N GLN A 195 5.42 -10.67 13.01
CA GLN A 195 4.81 -11.84 12.40
C GLN A 195 3.30 -11.84 12.65
N THR A 196 2.52 -11.70 11.60
CA THR A 196 1.06 -11.85 11.61
C THR A 196 0.66 -13.07 10.75
N SER A 197 -0.64 -13.36 10.61
CA SER A 197 -1.12 -14.53 9.84
C SER A 197 -0.88 -14.41 8.32
N GLY A 198 -0.44 -13.25 7.85
CA GLY A 198 0.02 -13.00 6.48
C GLY A 198 0.64 -11.61 6.43
N ILE A 199 1.64 -11.39 5.56
CA ILE A 199 2.47 -10.17 5.56
C ILE A 199 1.65 -8.86 5.47
N THR A 200 0.45 -8.91 4.89
CA THR A 200 -0.46 -7.78 4.72
C THR A 200 -1.53 -7.64 5.80
N VAL A 201 -1.58 -8.56 6.77
CA VAL A 201 -2.55 -8.54 7.87
C VAL A 201 -2.02 -7.63 8.99
N PRO A 202 -2.76 -6.58 9.38
CA PRO A 202 -2.30 -5.62 10.37
C PRO A 202 -2.24 -6.21 11.79
N SER A 203 -1.35 -5.68 12.63
CA SER A 203 -1.24 -6.06 14.05
C SER A 203 -1.87 -5.02 14.98
N PHE A 204 -3.00 -5.38 15.58
CA PHE A 204 -3.64 -4.60 16.65
C PHE A 204 -2.65 -4.24 17.78
N GLN A 205 -1.83 -5.21 18.20
CA GLN A 205 -0.87 -5.03 19.29
C GLN A 205 0.21 -4.00 18.92
N SER A 206 0.75 -4.08 17.70
CA SER A 206 1.78 -3.15 17.23
C SER A 206 1.23 -1.73 17.07
N GLN A 207 0.02 -1.56 16.55
CA GLN A 207 -0.61 -0.24 16.45
C GLN A 207 -0.88 0.38 17.83
N SER A 208 -1.43 -0.40 18.77
CA SER A 208 -1.66 0.06 20.15
C SER A 208 -0.34 0.43 20.84
N GLN A 209 0.68 -0.42 20.73
CA GLN A 209 1.99 -0.19 21.33
C GLN A 209 2.67 1.06 20.75
N LEU A 210 2.58 1.29 19.44
CA LEU A 210 3.13 2.48 18.79
C LEU A 210 2.55 3.76 19.42
N GLN A 211 1.23 3.84 19.48
CA GLN A 211 0.52 5.00 20.02
C GLN A 211 0.84 5.21 21.50
N GLN A 212 0.78 4.14 22.31
CA GLN A 212 1.14 4.21 23.74
C GLN A 212 2.58 4.70 23.95
N THR A 213 3.53 4.17 23.18
CA THR A 213 4.94 4.54 23.28
C THR A 213 5.14 6.02 22.95
N ILE A 214 4.50 6.51 21.88
CA ILE A 214 4.56 7.92 21.49
C ILE A 214 3.97 8.81 22.59
N TYR A 215 2.78 8.45 23.10
CA TYR A 215 2.12 9.26 24.13
C TYR A 215 2.90 9.28 25.44
N GLN A 216 3.47 8.14 25.87
CA GLN A 216 4.31 8.06 27.06
C GLN A 216 5.62 8.83 26.90
N ARG A 217 6.37 8.54 25.83
CA ARG A 217 7.70 9.11 25.57
C ARG A 217 7.67 10.64 25.45
N HIS A 218 6.58 11.17 24.88
CA HIS A 218 6.42 12.60 24.65
C HIS A 218 5.46 13.29 25.63
N HIS A 219 5.05 12.58 26.70
CA HIS A 219 4.14 13.10 27.73
C HIS A 219 2.85 13.73 27.16
N ILE A 220 2.29 13.11 26.12
CA ILE A 220 1.04 13.54 25.51
C ILE A 220 -0.12 13.05 26.38
N ASN A 221 -0.91 13.98 26.91
CA ASN A 221 -2.17 13.64 27.55
C ASN A 221 -3.20 13.32 26.46
N VAL A 222 -3.66 12.07 26.41
CA VAL A 222 -4.62 11.64 25.37
C VAL A 222 -5.96 12.36 25.47
N GLU A 223 -6.34 12.89 26.63
CA GLU A 223 -7.57 13.69 26.78
C GLU A 223 -7.47 15.07 26.11
N ASP A 224 -6.25 15.52 25.78
CA ASP A 224 -6.03 16.75 25.02
C ASP A 224 -6.22 16.53 23.50
N LEU A 225 -6.25 15.27 23.03
CA LEU A 225 -6.51 14.90 21.63
C LEU A 225 -8.01 15.00 21.34
N GLN A 226 -8.37 15.84 20.37
CA GLN A 226 -9.77 16.12 20.05
C GLN A 226 -10.15 15.62 18.65
N TYR A 227 -9.15 15.28 17.85
CA TYR A 227 -9.33 14.73 16.51
C TYR A 227 -8.29 13.65 16.22
N ILE A 228 -8.70 12.56 15.57
CA ILE A 228 -7.82 11.55 14.98
C ILE A 228 -8.08 11.51 13.48
N GLU A 229 -7.02 11.76 12.70
CA GLU A 229 -6.97 11.40 11.29
C GLU A 229 -6.45 9.97 11.20
N ALA A 230 -7.38 9.04 10.99
CA ALA A 230 -7.08 7.62 10.95
C ALA A 230 -6.41 7.19 9.64
N HIS A 231 -5.82 6.00 9.65
CA HIS A 231 -5.47 5.32 8.41
C HIS A 231 -6.75 4.97 7.63
N GLY A 232 -7.75 4.35 8.27
CA GLY A 232 -9.12 4.18 7.79
C GLY A 232 -9.21 3.76 6.33
N THR A 233 -8.83 2.52 6.02
CA THR A 233 -8.80 1.96 4.66
C THR A 233 -10.17 1.48 4.18
N ALA A 234 -11.24 1.69 4.95
CA ALA A 234 -12.58 1.26 4.57
C ALA A 234 -12.64 -0.25 4.30
N THR A 235 -11.87 -1.03 5.05
CA THR A 235 -11.87 -2.49 4.96
C THR A 235 -12.63 -3.09 6.14
N LYS A 236 -13.35 -4.18 5.89
CA LYS A 236 -14.14 -4.88 6.91
C LYS A 236 -13.32 -5.32 8.12
N LEU A 237 -12.03 -5.59 7.92
CA LEU A 237 -11.12 -6.07 8.96
C LEU A 237 -10.24 -4.95 9.53
N GLY A 238 -9.69 -4.08 8.68
CA GLY A 238 -8.73 -3.06 9.09
C GLY A 238 -9.33 -1.98 9.96
N ASP A 239 -10.53 -1.49 9.63
CA ASP A 239 -11.17 -0.40 10.39
C ASP A 239 -11.49 -0.84 11.83
N PRO A 240 -12.07 -2.03 12.10
CA PRO A 240 -12.21 -2.53 13.47
C PRO A 240 -10.89 -2.72 14.21
N ILE A 241 -9.84 -3.22 13.54
CA ILE A 241 -8.53 -3.39 14.16
C ILE A 241 -7.95 -2.04 14.58
N GLU A 242 -8.05 -1.02 13.74
CA GLU A 242 -7.52 0.32 14.04
C GLU A 242 -8.27 0.97 15.21
N ILE A 243 -9.60 0.93 15.23
CA ILE A 243 -10.39 1.50 16.35
C ILE A 243 -10.15 0.71 17.63
N HIS A 244 -10.02 -0.62 17.54
CA HIS A 244 -9.68 -1.43 18.70
C HIS A 244 -8.30 -1.03 19.25
N ALA A 245 -7.28 -0.91 18.39
CA ALA A 245 -5.91 -0.51 18.76
C ALA A 245 -5.88 0.86 19.44
N LEU A 246 -6.57 1.83 18.86
CA LEU A 246 -6.70 3.16 19.41
C LEU A 246 -7.39 3.16 20.78
N THR A 247 -8.46 2.38 20.91
CA THR A 247 -9.20 2.23 22.16
C THR A 247 -8.33 1.60 23.26
N ASP A 248 -7.59 0.55 22.95
CA ASP A 248 -6.66 -0.10 23.88
C ASP A 248 -5.53 0.85 24.31
N ALA A 249 -4.96 1.60 23.36
CA ALA A 249 -3.95 2.61 23.65
C ALA A 249 -4.46 3.69 24.62
N PHE A 250 -5.65 4.24 24.39
CA PHE A 250 -6.22 5.30 25.21
C PHE A 250 -6.64 4.83 26.60
N LYS A 251 -7.14 3.60 26.73
CA LYS A 251 -7.60 3.01 28.01
C LYS A 251 -6.50 2.96 29.08
N LYS A 252 -5.22 2.96 28.69
CA LYS A 252 -4.09 3.06 29.64
C LYS A 252 -3.97 4.43 30.31
N PHE A 253 -4.57 5.47 29.74
CA PHE A 253 -4.43 6.86 30.20
C PHE A 253 -5.75 7.49 30.63
N THR A 254 -6.89 7.02 30.10
CA THR A 254 -8.21 7.57 30.45
C THR A 254 -9.33 6.54 30.35
N ALA A 255 -10.37 6.72 31.17
CA ALA A 255 -11.63 5.99 31.07
C ALA A 255 -12.72 6.75 30.29
N LYS A 256 -12.45 7.98 29.84
CA LYS A 256 -13.41 8.79 29.07
C LYS A 256 -13.69 8.16 27.70
N LYS A 257 -14.93 8.31 27.25
CA LYS A 257 -15.46 7.75 26.00
C LYS A 257 -16.04 8.87 25.14
N GLY A 258 -16.07 8.67 23.82
CA GLY A 258 -16.76 9.55 22.87
C GLY A 258 -16.35 11.03 22.92
N PHE A 259 -15.12 11.35 23.33
CA PHE A 259 -14.67 12.74 23.47
C PHE A 259 -13.83 13.22 22.28
N CYS A 260 -13.20 12.30 21.54
CA CYS A 260 -12.33 12.62 20.41
C CYS A 260 -13.03 12.32 19.08
N ALA A 261 -13.08 13.28 18.16
CA ALA A 261 -13.59 13.02 16.82
C ALA A 261 -12.61 12.14 16.04
N ILE A 262 -13.11 11.30 15.12
CA ILE A 262 -12.29 10.54 14.16
C ILE A 262 -12.82 10.71 12.74
N GLY A 263 -11.91 10.67 11.77
CA GLY A 263 -12.21 10.67 10.35
C GLY A 263 -11.06 10.16 9.50
N SER A 264 -11.28 10.02 8.20
CA SER A 264 -10.25 9.64 7.22
C SER A 264 -10.48 10.39 5.90
N LEU A 265 -9.43 11.05 5.41
CA LEU A 265 -9.40 11.78 4.14
C LEU A 265 -9.61 10.85 2.95
N LYS A 266 -9.39 9.54 3.10
CA LYS A 266 -9.54 8.56 2.02
C LYS A 266 -10.97 8.51 1.46
N ALA A 267 -11.97 8.87 2.27
CA ALA A 267 -13.35 9.00 1.80
C ALA A 267 -13.51 10.11 0.73
N ASN A 268 -12.67 11.15 0.75
CA ASN A 268 -12.76 12.30 -0.14
C ASN A 268 -11.94 12.15 -1.43
N ILE A 269 -10.75 11.57 -1.33
CA ILE A 269 -9.77 11.57 -2.43
C ILE A 269 -9.25 10.18 -2.79
N GLY A 270 -9.83 9.13 -2.20
CA GLY A 270 -9.30 7.77 -2.30
C GLY A 270 -8.02 7.57 -1.47
N HIS A 271 -7.46 6.38 -1.55
CA HIS A 271 -6.20 6.03 -0.95
C HIS A 271 -5.04 6.46 -1.85
N THR A 272 -4.38 7.54 -1.45
CA THR A 272 -3.22 8.12 -2.14
C THR A 272 -1.88 7.45 -1.81
N THR A 273 -1.93 6.18 -1.42
CA THR A 273 -0.79 5.30 -1.10
C THR A 273 0.35 6.00 -0.37
N ALA A 274 1.48 6.28 -1.03
CA ALA A 274 2.65 6.84 -0.37
C ALA A 274 2.43 8.29 0.11
N ALA A 275 1.51 9.05 -0.51
CA ALA A 275 1.15 10.41 -0.12
C ALA A 275 0.06 10.48 0.97
N ALA A 276 -0.51 9.34 1.39
CA ALA A 276 -1.65 9.32 2.30
C ALA A 276 -1.36 9.99 3.65
N GLY A 277 -0.19 9.74 4.23
CA GLY A 277 0.22 10.31 5.52
C GLY A 277 0.32 11.83 5.49
N VAL A 278 1.09 12.39 4.54
CA VAL A 278 1.27 13.85 4.42
C VAL A 278 -0.03 14.58 4.05
N LEU A 279 -0.90 13.97 3.24
CA LEU A 279 -2.20 14.57 2.92
C LEU A 279 -3.13 14.59 4.15
N GLY A 280 -3.08 13.56 5.00
CA GLY A 280 -3.72 13.57 6.32
C GLY A 280 -3.19 14.68 7.23
N VAL A 281 -1.86 14.88 7.24
CA VAL A 281 -1.22 16.02 7.95
C VAL A 281 -1.72 17.35 7.42
N ILE A 282 -1.77 17.55 6.09
CA ILE A 282 -2.26 18.80 5.48
C ILE A 282 -3.73 19.06 5.84
N LYS A 283 -4.58 18.04 5.81
CA LYS A 283 -5.99 18.15 6.26
C LYS A 283 -6.05 18.63 7.72
N VAL A 284 -5.24 18.07 8.61
CA VAL A 284 -5.18 18.50 10.01
C VAL A 284 -4.68 19.94 10.12
N LEU A 285 -3.61 20.32 9.43
CA LEU A 285 -3.08 21.70 9.45
C LEU A 285 -4.11 22.72 8.95
N LEU A 286 -4.85 22.41 7.89
CA LEU A 286 -5.96 23.25 7.41
C LEU A 286 -7.10 23.32 8.43
N SER A 287 -7.44 22.19 9.05
CA SER A 287 -8.46 22.12 10.11
C SER A 287 -8.09 22.98 11.33
N LEU A 288 -6.80 23.00 11.72
CA LEU A 288 -6.26 23.87 12.76
C LEU A 288 -6.32 25.34 12.33
N LYS A 289 -5.88 25.67 11.12
CA LYS A 289 -5.93 27.03 10.54
C LYS A 289 -7.35 27.60 10.57
N HIS A 290 -8.33 26.79 10.17
CA HIS A 290 -9.74 27.18 10.12
C HIS A 290 -10.47 26.97 11.46
N LYS A 291 -9.82 26.34 12.45
CA LYS A 291 -10.39 26.01 13.77
C LYS A 291 -11.70 25.25 13.64
N GLN A 292 -11.76 24.29 12.72
CA GLN A 292 -12.93 23.50 12.37
C GLN A 292 -12.55 22.04 12.15
N ILE A 293 -13.44 21.12 12.54
CA ILE A 293 -13.30 19.69 12.24
C ILE A 293 -14.21 19.40 11.03
N PRO A 294 -13.66 18.95 9.89
CA PRO A 294 -14.46 18.65 8.70
C PRO A 294 -15.30 17.38 8.87
N PRO A 295 -16.39 17.23 8.10
CA PRO A 295 -17.18 16.01 8.09
C PRO A 295 -16.42 14.83 7.47
N SER A 296 -16.57 13.66 8.07
CA SER A 296 -16.27 12.36 7.45
C SER A 296 -17.45 12.00 6.56
N ILE A 297 -17.18 11.85 5.26
CA ILE A 297 -18.19 11.50 4.26
C ILE A 297 -18.22 9.97 4.03
N ASN A 298 -19.23 9.50 3.30
CA ASN A 298 -19.47 8.08 3.02
C ASN A 298 -19.64 7.21 4.29
N PHE A 299 -20.22 7.81 5.33
CA PHE A 299 -20.56 7.17 6.59
C PHE A 299 -22.04 7.37 6.88
N SER A 300 -22.80 6.27 6.90
CA SER A 300 -24.24 6.21 7.14
C SER A 300 -24.57 5.39 8.38
N ARG A 301 -23.88 4.26 8.60
CA ARG A 301 -24.13 3.35 9.72
C ARG A 301 -22.81 2.80 10.25
N GLU A 302 -22.65 2.85 11.56
CA GLU A 302 -21.50 2.26 12.26
C GLU A 302 -21.31 0.78 11.88
N ASN A 303 -20.06 0.42 11.60
CA ASN A 303 -19.66 -0.97 11.44
C ASN A 303 -19.88 -1.76 12.73
N GLU A 304 -20.65 -2.85 12.67
CA GLU A 304 -21.07 -3.67 13.80
C GLU A 304 -19.92 -4.36 14.55
N HIS A 305 -18.74 -4.43 13.92
CA HIS A 305 -17.52 -4.94 14.54
C HIS A 305 -16.75 -3.85 15.33
N ILE A 306 -17.23 -2.61 15.34
CA ILE A 306 -16.65 -1.49 16.07
C ILE A 306 -17.54 -1.11 17.25
N ASP A 307 -17.01 -1.20 18.47
CA ASP A 307 -17.70 -0.76 19.68
C ASP A 307 -17.45 0.74 19.94
N PHE A 308 -18.08 1.60 19.14
CA PHE A 308 -17.98 3.06 19.30
C PHE A 308 -18.52 3.54 20.65
N ALA A 309 -19.56 2.88 21.19
CA ALA A 309 -20.15 3.23 22.47
C ALA A 309 -19.14 3.16 23.63
N ASN A 310 -18.15 2.25 23.55
CA ASN A 310 -17.09 2.11 24.55
C ASN A 310 -15.71 2.62 24.10
N SER A 311 -15.64 3.29 22.95
CA SER A 311 -14.43 3.86 22.38
C SER A 311 -14.19 5.30 22.87
N PRO A 312 -12.93 5.79 22.94
CA PRO A 312 -12.65 7.22 23.15
C PRO A 312 -13.10 8.08 21.97
N VAL A 313 -13.27 7.49 20.78
CA VAL A 313 -13.58 8.21 19.54
C VAL A 313 -15.01 8.06 19.05
N TYR A 314 -15.47 9.03 18.27
CA TYR A 314 -16.72 8.99 17.52
C TYR A 314 -16.54 9.58 16.11
N VAL A 315 -17.28 9.07 15.12
CA VAL A 315 -17.19 9.57 13.74
C VAL A 315 -17.87 10.92 13.62
N ASN A 316 -17.13 11.93 13.16
CA ASN A 316 -17.68 13.28 12.95
C ASN A 316 -18.26 13.42 11.54
N THR A 317 -19.58 13.54 11.39
CA THR A 317 -20.25 13.62 10.07
C THR A 317 -20.69 15.03 9.66
N THR A 318 -20.45 16.04 10.50
CA THR A 318 -20.83 17.44 10.21
C THR A 318 -19.64 18.38 10.38
N LEU A 319 -19.60 19.46 9.60
CA LEU A 319 -18.61 20.52 9.83
C LEU A 319 -18.93 21.19 11.16
N LYS A 320 -17.95 21.25 12.08
CA LYS A 320 -18.15 21.88 13.39
C LYS A 320 -16.94 22.71 13.82
N PRO A 321 -17.13 23.71 14.70
CA PRO A 321 -16.03 24.38 15.36
C PRO A 321 -15.13 23.38 16.09
N TRP A 322 -13.82 23.59 16.04
CA TRP A 322 -12.84 22.88 16.84
C TRP A 322 -12.54 23.75 18.07
N PRO A 323 -13.11 23.47 19.25
CA PRO A 323 -12.80 24.24 20.46
C PRO A 323 -11.37 23.97 20.92
N ALA A 324 -10.74 24.94 21.58
CA ALA A 324 -9.48 24.68 22.26
C ALA A 324 -9.71 23.78 23.48
N ASN A 325 -8.73 22.94 23.82
CA ASN A 325 -8.74 22.13 25.02
C ASN A 325 -8.50 22.98 26.29
N ALA A 326 -8.43 22.35 27.46
CA ALA A 326 -8.23 23.04 28.74
C ALA A 326 -6.94 23.88 28.80
N LYS A 327 -5.92 23.50 28.03
CA LYS A 327 -4.65 24.23 27.91
C LYS A 327 -4.67 25.33 26.85
N GLY A 328 -5.82 25.55 26.18
CA GLY A 328 -5.96 26.56 25.15
C GLY A 328 -5.36 26.18 23.79
N SER A 329 -5.04 24.90 23.55
CA SER A 329 -4.51 24.40 22.28
C SER A 329 -5.48 23.41 21.61
N ARG A 330 -5.21 23.02 20.37
CA ARG A 330 -5.93 21.98 19.63
C ARG A 330 -4.95 20.91 19.20
N LEU A 331 -5.20 19.65 19.53
CA LEU A 331 -4.30 18.54 19.20
C LEU A 331 -5.02 17.47 18.38
N ALA A 332 -4.28 16.91 17.43
CA ALA A 332 -4.72 15.81 16.60
C ALA A 332 -3.68 14.69 16.53
N GLY A 333 -4.15 13.44 16.49
CA GLY A 333 -3.34 12.29 16.11
C GLY A 333 -3.52 11.96 14.63
N ILE A 334 -2.47 11.49 13.96
CA ILE A 334 -2.50 11.03 12.57
C ILE A 334 -1.86 9.66 12.50
N SER A 335 -2.55 8.68 11.91
CA SER A 335 -2.06 7.30 11.74
C SER A 335 -1.90 6.95 10.26
N SER A 336 -0.82 6.25 9.90
CA SER A 336 -0.68 5.62 8.60
C SER A 336 0.05 4.29 8.68
N PHE A 337 -0.52 3.24 8.11
CA PHE A 337 -0.03 1.86 8.21
C PHE A 337 0.25 1.30 6.82
N GLY A 338 1.46 0.81 6.59
CA GLY A 338 1.85 0.19 5.32
C GLY A 338 1.42 -1.28 5.27
N PHE A 339 1.03 -1.77 4.09
CA PHE A 339 0.70 -3.21 3.93
C PHE A 339 1.91 -4.13 4.11
N SER A 340 3.13 -3.60 4.18
CA SER A 340 4.35 -4.33 4.56
C SER A 340 4.53 -4.45 6.08
N GLY A 341 3.61 -3.88 6.86
CA GLY A 341 3.60 -3.91 8.32
C GLY A 341 4.33 -2.76 9.00
N THR A 342 4.95 -1.82 8.26
CA THR A 342 5.53 -0.61 8.87
C THR A 342 4.42 0.36 9.24
N ASN A 343 4.38 0.77 10.51
CA ASN A 343 3.38 1.70 11.01
C ASN A 343 4.03 3.05 11.35
N ALA A 344 3.27 4.13 11.18
CA ALA A 344 3.65 5.47 11.59
C ALA A 344 2.48 6.16 12.30
N HIS A 345 2.81 6.94 13.34
CA HIS A 345 1.84 7.78 14.03
C HIS A 345 2.49 9.12 14.43
N ALA A 346 1.73 10.20 14.36
CA ALA A 346 2.18 11.54 14.72
C ALA A 346 1.11 12.32 15.50
N VAL A 347 1.54 13.24 16.35
CA VAL A 347 0.68 14.17 17.09
C VAL A 347 1.02 15.60 16.68
N ILE A 348 0.02 16.33 16.18
CA ILE A 348 0.14 17.72 15.74
C ILE A 348 -0.69 18.61 16.65
N SER A 349 -0.13 19.76 17.01
CA SER A 349 -0.79 20.80 17.81
C SER A 349 -0.90 22.12 17.06
N GLU A 350 -1.93 22.90 17.38
CA GLU A 350 -2.03 24.30 16.97
C GLU A 350 -0.84 25.10 17.50
N TYR A 351 -0.20 25.86 16.61
CA TYR A 351 0.75 26.88 17.01
C TYR A 351 0.01 28.14 17.48
N VAL A 352 0.22 28.53 18.74
CA VAL A 352 -0.30 29.77 19.32
C VAL A 352 0.89 30.66 19.66
N ALA A 353 1.07 31.72 18.88
CA ALA A 353 2.16 32.68 19.10
C ALA A 353 2.06 33.28 20.51
N GLN A 354 3.11 33.14 21.32
CA GLN A 354 3.20 33.79 22.62
C GLN A 354 3.48 35.29 22.43
N ASP A 355 2.75 36.15 23.15
CA ASP A 355 3.08 37.57 23.21
C ASP A 355 4.16 37.76 24.29
N GLN A 356 5.42 37.83 23.84
CA GLN A 356 6.58 37.86 24.74
C GLN A 356 6.65 39.08 25.67
N ARG A 357 5.79 40.10 25.51
CA ARG A 357 5.78 41.29 26.39
C ARG A 357 4.90 41.17 27.62
N THR A 358 3.92 40.25 27.65
CA THR A 358 2.94 40.18 28.74
C THR A 358 3.04 38.92 29.60
N GLY A 359 3.84 37.92 29.19
CA GLY A 359 3.92 36.63 29.89
C GLY A 359 2.60 35.86 29.92
N THR A 360 1.54 36.39 29.31
CA THR A 360 0.24 35.76 29.16
C THR A 360 0.10 35.17 27.77
N VAL A 361 -0.36 33.92 27.70
CA VAL A 361 -0.94 33.33 26.48
C VAL A 361 -1.90 34.37 25.93
N ALA A 362 -1.76 34.77 24.67
CA ALA A 362 -2.62 35.77 24.04
C ALA A 362 -4.08 35.29 24.01
N ARG A 363 -4.77 35.42 25.14
CA ARG A 363 -6.19 35.24 25.35
C ARG A 363 -6.82 36.61 25.25
N VAL A 364 -7.18 37.05 24.04
CA VAL A 364 -8.27 38.01 23.91
C VAL A 364 -9.11 37.66 22.68
N PRO A 365 -10.43 37.53 22.82
CA PRO A 365 -11.37 37.57 21.70
C PRO A 365 -11.21 38.91 20.95
N ARG A 366 -11.20 38.89 19.62
CA ARG A 366 -11.34 40.09 18.79
C ARG A 366 -12.68 40.79 19.11
N ALA A 367 -12.70 41.69 20.08
CA ALA A 367 -13.86 42.53 20.39
C ALA A 367 -13.54 43.91 21.01
N THR A 368 -12.33 44.20 21.50
CA THR A 368 -12.01 45.53 22.08
C THR A 368 -10.59 46.02 21.76
N GLY A 369 -10.44 46.74 20.63
CA GLY A 369 -9.95 48.12 20.66
C GLY A 369 -8.47 48.49 20.78
N LEU A 370 -7.49 47.60 21.02
CA LEU A 370 -6.07 48.00 20.98
C LEU A 370 -5.20 46.99 20.19
N PRO A 371 -4.83 47.31 18.93
CA PRO A 371 -4.05 46.41 18.09
C PRO A 371 -2.53 46.58 18.30
N ARG A 372 -1.78 45.50 18.02
CA ARG A 372 -0.36 45.60 17.62
C ARG A 372 -0.23 46.70 16.56
N PRO A 373 0.83 47.52 16.51
CA PRO A 373 1.00 48.50 15.45
C PRO A 373 1.38 47.79 14.14
N TYR A 374 0.39 47.18 13.48
CA TYR A 374 0.55 46.66 12.12
C TYR A 374 0.76 47.83 11.18
N MET A 375 1.82 47.78 10.38
CA MET A 375 2.03 48.76 9.32
C MET A 375 0.82 48.73 8.38
N GLN A 376 0.29 49.91 8.06
CA GLN A 376 -0.76 50.09 7.08
C GLN A 376 -0.19 50.78 5.85
N ILE A 377 -0.62 50.34 4.68
CA ILE A 377 -0.26 50.99 3.42
C ILE A 377 -1.32 52.05 3.11
N ASN A 378 -0.87 53.29 2.91
CA ASN A 378 -1.68 54.46 2.59
C ASN A 378 -0.80 55.52 1.90
N GLU A 379 -1.33 56.72 1.68
CA GLU A 379 -0.58 57.82 1.04
C GLU A 379 0.63 58.30 1.85
N ALA A 380 0.56 58.28 3.19
CA ALA A 380 1.68 58.68 4.06
C ALA A 380 2.73 57.57 4.21
N THR A 381 2.32 56.30 4.04
CA THR A 381 3.18 55.12 4.12
C THR A 381 2.97 54.22 2.90
N PRO A 382 3.46 54.62 1.71
CA PRO A 382 3.38 53.79 0.51
C PRO A 382 4.19 52.50 0.67
N GLY A 383 3.85 51.49 -0.14
CA GLY A 383 4.57 50.22 -0.23
C GLY A 383 5.00 49.91 -1.66
N VAL A 384 5.88 48.92 -1.82
CA VAL A 384 6.34 48.45 -3.14
C VAL A 384 5.91 47.01 -3.34
N LEU A 385 5.07 46.74 -4.33
CA LEU A 385 4.90 45.38 -4.83
C LEU A 385 6.08 45.05 -5.74
N ILE A 386 6.68 43.88 -5.56
CA ILE A 386 7.57 43.28 -6.55
C ILE A 386 7.03 41.94 -7.00
N LEU A 387 7.17 41.63 -8.29
CA LEU A 387 6.93 40.32 -8.88
C LEU A 387 8.03 40.02 -9.89
N SER A 388 8.44 38.75 -9.98
CA SER A 388 9.40 38.34 -11.00
C SER A 388 9.10 36.94 -11.55
N ALA A 389 9.50 36.69 -12.80
CA ALA A 389 9.43 35.37 -13.42
C ALA A 389 10.58 35.14 -14.42
N GLN A 390 10.80 33.89 -14.82
CA GLN A 390 11.80 33.56 -15.86
C GLN A 390 11.35 33.98 -17.27
N THR A 391 10.05 34.15 -17.49
CA THR A 391 9.44 34.53 -18.77
C THR A 391 8.47 35.69 -18.61
N GLN A 392 8.18 36.39 -19.71
CA GLN A 392 7.20 37.49 -19.71
C GLN A 392 5.79 36.99 -19.43
N GLU A 393 5.44 35.83 -19.99
CA GLU A 393 4.17 35.16 -19.80
C GLU A 393 4.00 34.75 -18.33
N GLY A 394 5.04 34.19 -17.72
CA GLY A 394 5.04 33.83 -16.30
C GLY A 394 4.82 35.04 -15.38
N LEU A 395 5.38 36.20 -15.73
CA LEU A 395 5.18 37.45 -14.99
C LEU A 395 3.72 37.91 -15.08
N GLN A 396 3.10 37.83 -16.26
CA GLN A 396 1.68 38.16 -16.45
C GLN A 396 0.75 37.20 -15.70
N VAL A 397 1.05 35.89 -15.70
CA VAL A 397 0.27 34.90 -14.94
C VAL A 397 0.39 35.16 -13.44
N SER A 398 1.59 35.49 -12.95
CA SER A 398 1.83 35.86 -11.54
C SER A 398 1.02 37.10 -11.15
N ALA A 399 1.06 38.16 -11.96
CA ALA A 399 0.29 39.38 -11.73
C ALA A 399 -1.22 39.10 -11.67
N ARG A 400 -1.74 38.28 -12.58
CA ARG A 400 -3.15 37.85 -12.59
C ARG A 400 -3.51 37.05 -11.34
N ALA A 401 -2.65 36.14 -10.91
CA ALA A 401 -2.88 35.31 -9.73
C ALA A 401 -2.92 36.15 -8.44
N ILE A 402 -2.03 37.14 -8.30
CA ILE A 402 -2.03 38.06 -7.16
C ILE A 402 -3.26 38.96 -7.15
N ALA A 403 -3.67 39.50 -8.31
CA ALA A 403 -4.90 40.30 -8.41
C ALA A 403 -6.13 39.48 -7.99
N ALA A 404 -6.28 38.26 -8.52
CA ALA A 404 -7.37 37.36 -8.17
C ALA A 404 -7.35 36.95 -6.68
N PHE A 405 -6.15 36.76 -6.11
CA PHE A 405 -5.99 36.46 -4.69
C PHE A 405 -6.44 37.64 -3.82
N LEU A 406 -6.01 38.86 -4.13
CA LEU A 406 -6.41 40.07 -3.42
C LEU A 406 -7.93 40.28 -3.47
N GLN A 407 -8.59 39.99 -4.59
CA GLN A 407 -10.06 40.07 -4.72
C GLN A 407 -10.80 39.09 -3.79
N LYS A 408 -10.24 37.90 -3.54
CA LYS A 408 -10.84 36.89 -2.66
C LYS A 408 -10.55 37.11 -1.18
N HIS A 409 -9.47 37.84 -0.85
CA HIS A 409 -9.02 38.05 0.53
C HIS A 409 -9.10 39.52 0.93
N ASN A 410 -10.28 39.95 1.38
CA ASN A 410 -10.52 41.34 1.81
C ASN A 410 -9.80 41.73 3.10
N ASP A 411 -9.62 40.78 4.01
CA ASP A 411 -9.04 41.04 5.33
C ASP A 411 -7.51 40.93 5.37
N ILE A 412 -6.84 40.77 4.22
CA ILE A 412 -5.39 40.62 4.18
C ILE A 412 -4.71 41.96 4.49
N ASN A 413 -3.70 41.93 5.37
CA ASN A 413 -2.84 43.08 5.58
C ASN A 413 -1.93 43.25 4.35
N LEU A 414 -2.01 44.40 3.69
CA LEU A 414 -1.25 44.66 2.48
C LEU A 414 0.26 44.72 2.73
N ALA A 415 0.72 45.30 3.84
CA ALA A 415 2.14 45.35 4.17
C ALA A 415 2.74 43.95 4.38
N ASP A 416 2.02 43.04 5.03
CA ASP A 416 2.43 41.64 5.19
C ASP A 416 2.57 40.93 3.82
N LEU A 417 1.66 41.19 2.88
CA LEU A 417 1.72 40.64 1.52
C LEU A 417 2.94 41.16 0.76
N LEU A 418 3.18 42.48 0.77
CA LEU A 418 4.33 43.09 0.10
C LEU A 418 5.64 42.55 0.66
N TYR A 419 5.75 42.54 1.99
CA TYR A 419 6.91 42.00 2.70
C TYR A 419 7.18 40.54 2.31
N THR A 420 6.15 39.70 2.30
CA THR A 420 6.27 38.28 1.93
C THR A 420 6.77 38.10 0.49
N LEU A 421 6.25 38.87 -0.46
CA LEU A 421 6.69 38.81 -1.86
C LEU A 421 8.11 39.36 -2.06
N GLN A 422 8.54 40.29 -1.20
CA GLN A 422 9.87 40.91 -1.28
C GLN A 422 10.99 40.01 -0.75
N VAL A 423 10.75 39.31 0.35
CA VAL A 423 11.79 38.55 1.07
C VAL A 423 11.67 37.04 0.87
N GLY A 424 10.49 36.57 0.46
CA GLY A 424 10.15 35.16 0.34
C GLY A 424 10.09 34.63 -1.08
N ARG A 425 10.52 35.40 -2.09
CA ARG A 425 10.48 35.01 -3.51
C ARG A 425 11.81 35.27 -4.20
N GLU A 426 12.20 34.34 -5.07
CA GLU A 426 13.41 34.48 -5.89
C GLU A 426 13.25 35.63 -6.90
N SER A 427 14.33 36.35 -7.19
CA SER A 427 14.31 37.52 -8.07
C SER A 427 14.75 37.19 -9.50
N TRP A 428 13.80 36.77 -10.33
CA TRP A 428 14.01 36.37 -11.72
C TRP A 428 14.21 37.56 -12.70
N PRO A 429 14.64 37.30 -13.96
CA PRO A 429 14.98 38.35 -14.92
C PRO A 429 13.83 39.23 -15.41
N TYR A 430 12.60 38.71 -15.55
CA TYR A 430 11.44 39.52 -15.90
C TYR A 430 10.82 40.03 -14.61
N ARG A 431 10.83 41.35 -14.41
CA ARG A 431 10.49 42.01 -13.16
C ARG A 431 9.36 43.02 -13.35
N LEU A 432 8.49 43.14 -12.35
CA LEU A 432 7.46 44.17 -12.20
C LEU A 432 7.59 44.76 -10.80
N ALA A 433 7.69 46.09 -10.69
CA ALA A 433 7.67 46.80 -9.42
C ALA A 433 6.63 47.92 -9.46
N LEU A 434 5.74 47.97 -8.46
CA LEU A 434 4.67 48.96 -8.37
C LEU A 434 4.70 49.64 -7.01
N VAL A 435 4.82 50.96 -7.00
CA VAL A 435 4.60 51.76 -5.78
C VAL A 435 3.10 51.93 -5.60
N ILE A 436 2.59 51.51 -4.45
CA ILE A 436 1.15 51.45 -4.17
C ILE A 436 0.82 52.08 -2.82
N THR A 437 -0.33 52.74 -2.78
CA THR A 437 -0.88 53.40 -1.58
C THR A 437 -2.18 52.76 -1.12
N SER A 438 -2.78 51.86 -1.91
CA SER A 438 -4.00 51.15 -1.53
C SER A 438 -4.09 49.79 -2.24
N LYS A 439 -4.96 48.94 -1.70
CA LYS A 439 -5.25 47.62 -2.29
C LYS A 439 -5.99 47.77 -3.64
N GLU A 440 -6.91 48.71 -3.73
CA GLU A 440 -7.74 48.98 -4.91
C GLU A 440 -6.88 49.47 -6.08
N THR A 441 -5.94 50.40 -5.79
CA THR A 441 -4.96 50.87 -6.77
C THR A 441 -4.07 49.72 -7.25
N LEU A 442 -3.64 48.85 -6.33
CA LEU A 442 -2.81 47.70 -6.68
C LEU A 442 -3.55 46.71 -7.62
N ILE A 443 -4.78 46.32 -7.29
CA ILE A 443 -5.59 45.43 -8.14
C ILE A 443 -5.76 46.04 -9.53
N THR A 444 -6.12 47.33 -9.60
CA THR A 444 -6.30 48.05 -10.86
C THR A 444 -5.03 48.06 -11.71
N GLN A 445 -3.86 48.33 -11.12
CA GLN A 445 -2.59 48.36 -11.84
C GLN A 445 -2.19 46.96 -12.33
N LEU A 446 -2.40 45.92 -11.53
CA LEU A 446 -2.15 44.53 -11.95
C LEU A 446 -3.07 44.10 -13.10
N GLU A 447 -4.37 44.42 -13.04
CA GLU A 447 -5.31 44.13 -14.12
C GLU A 447 -4.94 44.85 -15.42
N GLN A 448 -4.55 46.13 -15.33
CA GLN A 448 -4.06 46.91 -16.47
C GLN A 448 -2.79 46.31 -17.08
N PHE A 449 -1.85 45.86 -16.24
CA PHE A 449 -0.65 45.15 -16.69
C PHE A 449 -0.99 43.85 -17.42
N VAL A 450 -1.93 43.06 -16.88
CA VAL A 450 -2.35 41.76 -17.44
C VAL A 450 -3.02 41.91 -18.82
N ILE A 451 -3.83 42.95 -19.04
CA ILE A 451 -4.47 43.20 -20.36
C ILE A 451 -3.55 43.91 -21.36
N GLY A 452 -2.29 44.19 -20.99
CA GLY A 452 -1.32 44.88 -21.84
C GLY A 452 -1.65 46.36 -22.06
N LYS A 453 -2.37 47.01 -21.13
CA LYS A 453 -2.67 48.44 -21.23
C LYS A 453 -1.37 49.22 -21.12
N ASN A 454 -1.01 49.89 -22.21
CA ASN A 454 0.33 50.43 -22.39
C ASN A 454 0.44 51.88 -21.89
N THR A 455 0.15 52.11 -20.60
CA THR A 455 0.38 53.43 -19.99
C THR A 455 1.88 53.69 -19.85
N GLU A 456 2.31 54.95 -19.96
CA GLU A 456 3.73 55.34 -19.80
C GLU A 456 4.29 54.90 -18.44
N TYR A 457 3.46 54.95 -17.40
CA TYR A 457 3.79 54.46 -16.06
C TYR A 457 4.06 52.95 -16.04
N LEU A 458 3.14 52.12 -16.55
CA LEU A 458 3.31 50.65 -16.49
C LEU A 458 4.49 50.16 -17.33
N LYS A 459 4.81 50.84 -18.44
CA LYS A 459 6.03 50.56 -19.22
C LYS A 459 7.31 50.76 -18.43
N ARG A 460 7.36 51.74 -17.53
CA ARG A 460 8.50 52.00 -16.65
C ARG A 460 8.57 51.03 -15.47
N CYS A 461 7.44 50.42 -15.11
CA CYS A 461 7.33 49.54 -13.95
C CYS A 461 7.68 48.08 -14.24
N ALA A 462 7.83 47.68 -15.50
CA ALA A 462 8.13 46.29 -15.89
C ALA A 462 9.29 46.22 -16.88
N ARG A 463 10.23 45.30 -16.65
CA ARG A 463 11.44 45.18 -17.46
C ARG A 463 11.98 43.75 -17.47
N LYS A 464 12.67 43.37 -18.55
CA LYS A 464 13.60 42.24 -18.58
C LYS A 464 15.02 42.73 -18.28
N ILE A 465 15.69 42.14 -17.30
CA ILE A 465 17.09 42.43 -17.00
C ILE A 465 18.01 41.88 -18.10
N ASN A 466 18.99 42.68 -18.52
CA ASN A 466 20.13 42.22 -19.30
C ASN A 466 21.37 42.14 -18.39
N LYS A 467 22.19 41.07 -18.52
CA LYS A 467 23.36 40.78 -17.67
C LYS A 467 24.42 41.89 -17.57
N GLN A 468 24.33 42.96 -18.35
CA GLN A 468 25.31 44.05 -18.42
C GLN A 468 24.81 45.39 -17.84
N GLU A 469 23.61 45.44 -17.23
CA GLU A 469 22.90 46.70 -16.93
C GLU A 469 22.64 46.98 -15.44
N SER A 470 23.42 46.42 -14.52
CA SER A 470 23.36 46.92 -13.13
C SER A 470 23.77 48.40 -13.13
N LEU A 471 22.81 49.29 -12.86
CA LEU A 471 22.98 50.75 -12.90
C LEU A 471 24.16 51.26 -12.05
N ILE A 472 24.49 50.53 -10.97
CA ILE A 472 25.46 50.99 -9.96
C ILE A 472 26.56 49.93 -9.71
N GLY A 473 26.41 48.72 -10.27
CA GLY A 473 27.33 47.59 -10.07
C GLY A 473 27.39 47.11 -8.62
N ASP A 474 28.05 45.98 -8.37
CA ASP A 474 28.26 45.45 -7.00
C ASP A 474 29.37 46.19 -6.23
N SER A 475 29.63 47.45 -6.59
CA SER A 475 30.63 48.31 -5.97
C SER A 475 30.25 48.64 -4.52
N GLU A 476 31.24 48.88 -3.66
CA GLU A 476 31.00 49.27 -2.28
C GLU A 476 30.25 50.62 -2.21
N GLU A 477 30.58 51.56 -3.09
CA GLU A 477 29.88 52.84 -3.23
C GLU A 477 28.41 52.66 -3.62
N GLY A 478 28.11 51.66 -4.47
CA GLY A 478 26.75 51.33 -4.86
C GLY A 478 25.93 50.76 -3.72
N LYS A 479 26.51 49.87 -2.92
CA LYS A 479 25.87 49.32 -1.72
C LYS A 479 25.58 50.40 -0.68
N GLU A 480 26.52 51.32 -0.44
CA GLU A 480 26.29 52.45 0.47
C GLU A 480 25.14 53.36 0.01
N LEU A 481 25.04 53.61 -1.29
CA LEU A 481 23.94 54.39 -1.86
C LEU A 481 22.59 53.69 -1.66
N ILE A 482 22.51 52.39 -1.96
CA ILE A 482 21.29 51.58 -1.73
C ILE A 482 20.91 51.63 -0.25
N GLN A 483 21.87 51.45 0.65
CA GLN A 483 21.62 51.49 2.10
C GLN A 483 21.07 52.84 2.56
N LYS A 484 21.62 53.97 2.06
CA LYS A 484 21.06 55.30 2.32
C LYS A 484 19.63 55.44 1.78
N LEU A 485 19.35 54.91 0.60
CA LEU A 485 17.99 54.95 0.02
C LEU A 485 16.98 54.13 0.84
N VAL A 486 17.39 52.98 1.39
CA VAL A 486 16.61 52.15 2.31
C VAL A 486 16.32 52.91 3.61
N GLN A 487 17.34 53.48 4.25
CA GLN A 487 17.20 54.26 5.49
C GLN A 487 16.28 55.47 5.32
N HIS A 488 16.36 56.15 4.19
CA HIS A 488 15.50 57.29 3.86
C HIS A 488 14.16 56.91 3.18
N LYS A 489 13.85 55.61 3.08
CA LYS A 489 12.62 55.04 2.50
C LYS A 489 12.29 55.62 1.12
N LYS A 490 13.29 55.75 0.25
CA LYS A 490 13.13 56.26 -1.12
C LYS A 490 12.60 55.16 -2.06
N LEU A 491 11.36 54.73 -1.81
CA LEU A 491 10.75 53.55 -2.42
C LEU A 491 10.74 53.54 -3.96
N GLU A 492 10.47 54.68 -4.61
CA GLU A 492 10.50 54.77 -6.08
C GLU A 492 11.88 54.48 -6.65
N LYS A 493 12.94 54.99 -6.00
CA LYS A 493 14.32 54.73 -6.42
C LYS A 493 14.72 53.28 -6.15
N LEU A 494 14.29 52.71 -5.02
CA LEU A 494 14.55 51.30 -4.69
C LEU A 494 13.85 50.35 -5.68
N ALA A 495 12.59 50.65 -6.05
CA ALA A 495 11.86 49.91 -7.07
C ALA A 495 12.57 49.96 -8.43
N ASP A 496 13.02 51.15 -8.84
CA ASP A 496 13.78 51.33 -10.08
C ASP A 496 15.11 50.56 -10.06
N LEU A 497 15.88 50.64 -8.97
CA LEU A 497 17.14 49.90 -8.84
C LEU A 497 16.93 48.39 -8.87
N TRP A 498 15.87 47.88 -8.22
CA TRP A 498 15.52 46.47 -8.28
C TRP A 498 15.08 46.03 -9.67
N LEU A 499 14.35 46.86 -10.43
CA LEU A 499 14.02 46.60 -11.84
C LEU A 499 15.27 46.48 -12.74
N HIS A 500 16.37 47.13 -12.36
CA HIS A 500 17.67 47.07 -13.03
C HIS A 500 18.61 45.97 -12.50
N GLY A 501 18.11 45.08 -11.64
CA GLY A 501 18.86 43.92 -11.18
C GLY A 501 19.64 44.09 -9.89
N ASN A 502 19.62 45.26 -9.25
CA ASN A 502 20.28 45.46 -7.95
C ASN A 502 19.55 44.66 -6.84
N GLU A 503 20.32 44.14 -5.89
CA GLU A 503 19.79 43.52 -4.68
C GLU A 503 19.40 44.59 -3.66
N ILE A 504 18.23 44.43 -3.05
CA ILE A 504 17.67 45.38 -2.08
C ILE A 504 17.36 44.63 -0.79
N SER A 505 17.88 45.10 0.34
CA SER A 505 17.54 44.63 1.68
C SER A 505 16.14 45.12 2.08
N TRP A 506 15.09 44.54 1.49
CA TRP A 506 13.70 44.94 1.74
C TRP A 506 13.31 44.85 3.22
N GLU A 507 13.91 43.93 3.98
CA GLU A 507 13.67 43.76 5.42
C GLU A 507 13.94 45.04 6.22
N GLU A 508 14.98 45.80 5.85
CA GLU A 508 15.35 47.06 6.51
C GLU A 508 14.39 48.21 6.22
N CYS A 509 13.49 48.07 5.22
CA CYS A 509 12.47 49.07 4.92
C CYS A 509 11.33 49.07 5.97
N TYR A 510 11.22 48.01 6.76
CA TYR A 510 10.13 47.80 7.72
C TYR A 510 10.62 47.96 9.17
N PRO A 511 9.90 48.69 10.01
CA PRO A 511 10.17 48.68 11.45
C PRO A 511 10.07 47.25 12.01
N GLN A 512 10.96 46.89 12.94
CA GLN A 512 10.99 45.56 13.53
C GLN A 512 9.64 45.18 14.15
N GLY A 513 9.10 44.02 13.74
CA GLY A 513 7.81 43.50 14.23
C GLY A 513 6.56 44.19 13.69
N SER A 514 6.70 45.11 12.73
CA SER A 514 5.56 45.81 12.10
C SER A 514 4.86 45.01 10.99
N VAL A 515 5.53 43.98 10.47
CA VAL A 515 5.08 43.06 9.42
C VAL A 515 5.39 41.62 9.80
N LYS A 516 4.72 40.67 9.16
CA LYS A 516 4.98 39.23 9.27
C LYS A 516 4.91 38.55 7.90
N ARG A 517 5.58 37.40 7.79
CA ARG A 517 5.46 36.53 6.61
C ARG A 517 4.08 35.87 6.57
N LEU A 518 3.51 35.78 5.38
CA LEU A 518 2.26 35.08 5.10
C LEU A 518 2.53 33.72 4.45
N ALA A 519 1.58 32.82 4.55
CA ALA A 519 1.52 31.58 3.76
C ALA A 519 0.22 31.52 2.97
N GLY A 520 0.18 30.67 1.94
CA GLY A 520 -0.93 30.51 1.00
C GLY A 520 -1.03 31.61 -0.04
N LEU A 521 0.06 32.36 -0.29
CA LEU A 521 0.12 33.28 -1.42
C LEU A 521 0.30 32.48 -2.73
N PRO A 522 -0.18 33.00 -3.88
CA PRO A 522 0.08 32.37 -5.17
C PRO A 522 1.57 32.06 -5.40
N ASN A 523 1.86 30.81 -5.78
CA ASN A 523 3.20 30.32 -6.08
C ASN A 523 3.60 30.60 -7.54
N TYR A 524 4.86 30.28 -7.87
CA TYR A 524 5.43 30.41 -9.20
C TYR A 524 4.58 29.67 -10.27
N PRO A 525 4.21 30.35 -11.37
CA PRO A 525 3.40 29.76 -12.43
C PRO A 525 4.27 29.02 -13.45
N PHE A 526 4.64 27.77 -13.14
CA PHE A 526 5.36 26.89 -14.07
C PHE A 526 4.68 26.79 -15.44
N ALA A 527 5.49 26.74 -16.51
CA ALA A 527 4.99 26.41 -17.84
C ALA A 527 4.30 25.04 -17.85
N ARG A 528 3.18 24.96 -18.59
CA ARG A 528 2.35 23.76 -18.69
C ARG A 528 2.67 22.94 -19.94
N ASP A 529 3.97 22.73 -20.19
CA ASP A 529 4.39 21.93 -21.34
C ASP A 529 3.92 20.49 -21.19
N HIS A 530 3.40 19.94 -22.28
CA HIS A 530 2.83 18.61 -22.33
C HIS A 530 3.93 17.57 -22.60
N TYR A 531 3.91 16.49 -21.83
CA TYR A 531 4.79 15.34 -22.04
C TYR A 531 3.95 14.08 -22.06
N GLU A 532 3.89 13.47 -23.24
CA GLU A 532 3.20 12.20 -23.43
C GLU A 532 3.80 11.10 -22.57
N ILE A 533 2.91 10.32 -21.97
CA ILE A 533 3.25 9.03 -21.38
C ILE A 533 3.40 8.07 -22.56
N SER A 534 4.50 7.30 -22.60
CA SER A 534 4.69 6.27 -23.62
C SER A 534 3.46 5.38 -23.71
N GLU A 535 3.02 5.06 -24.94
CA GLU A 535 1.92 4.13 -25.15
C GLU A 535 2.21 2.85 -24.37
N ILE A 536 1.24 2.51 -23.52
CA ILE A 536 1.29 1.27 -22.77
C ILE A 536 0.83 0.22 -23.77
N ASP A 537 1.77 -0.55 -24.30
CA ASP A 537 1.46 -1.86 -24.83
C ASP A 537 0.99 -2.70 -23.63
N LEU A 538 -0.29 -2.52 -23.29
CA LEU A 538 -1.05 -3.56 -22.65
C LEU A 538 -1.00 -4.69 -23.65
N VAL A 539 0.02 -5.53 -23.58
CA VAL A 539 -0.07 -6.88 -24.12
C VAL A 539 -1.24 -7.45 -23.33
N PRO A 540 -2.45 -7.58 -23.91
CA PRO A 540 -3.36 -8.57 -23.37
C PRO A 540 -2.52 -9.84 -23.40
N SER A 541 -2.62 -10.69 -22.40
CA SER A 541 -2.19 -12.07 -22.60
C SER A 541 -3.00 -12.61 -23.80
N HIS A 542 -2.47 -12.41 -25.01
CA HIS A 542 -3.16 -12.55 -26.27
C HIS A 542 -3.06 -14.03 -26.63
N THR A 543 -4.22 -14.63 -26.88
CA THR A 543 -4.51 -15.16 -28.21
C THR A 543 -3.38 -14.89 -29.22
N ASN A 544 -2.47 -15.83 -29.46
CA ASN A 544 -1.53 -15.69 -30.57
C ASN A 544 -1.96 -16.56 -31.74
N SER A 545 -2.46 -15.88 -32.76
CA SER A 545 -2.53 -16.33 -34.14
C SER A 545 -1.43 -15.60 -34.95
N TYR A 546 -0.60 -16.39 -35.65
CA TYR A 546 0.20 -16.13 -36.87
C TYR A 546 1.68 -15.66 -36.84
N SER A 547 2.54 -16.66 -37.15
CA SER A 547 3.56 -16.78 -38.24
C SER A 547 4.83 -15.91 -38.39
N LYS A 548 5.97 -16.65 -38.39
CA LYS A 548 7.22 -16.61 -39.20
C LYS A 548 8.16 -15.38 -39.17
N GLY A 549 9.37 -15.59 -38.61
CA GLY A 549 10.59 -14.88 -39.00
C GLY A 549 11.65 -14.63 -37.90
N GLU A 550 12.42 -15.67 -37.56
CA GLU A 550 13.83 -15.70 -37.06
C GLU A 550 14.35 -14.84 -35.86
N PHE A 551 14.58 -15.57 -34.75
CA PHE A 551 15.60 -15.49 -33.67
C PHE A 551 15.71 -14.26 -32.74
N SER A 552 15.87 -14.35 -31.40
CA SER A 552 15.52 -15.28 -30.29
C SER A 552 15.99 -14.61 -28.97
N PRO A 553 15.29 -14.73 -27.82
CA PRO A 553 16.01 -14.91 -26.55
C PRO A 553 15.40 -15.98 -25.63
N THR A 554 16.30 -16.73 -25.00
CA THR A 554 16.10 -17.93 -24.19
C THR A 554 15.92 -17.69 -22.69
N MET A 555 15.28 -18.68 -22.05
CA MET A 555 15.27 -19.07 -20.61
C MET A 555 14.16 -18.53 -19.69
N HIS A 556 12.92 -19.00 -19.88
CA HIS A 556 12.24 -19.94 -18.94
C HIS A 556 10.77 -20.14 -19.37
N ALA A 557 10.59 -20.67 -20.57
CA ALA A 557 9.36 -21.32 -21.02
C ALA A 557 9.77 -22.29 -22.12
N GLN A 558 10.21 -23.48 -21.75
CA GLN A 558 10.34 -24.57 -22.71
C GLN A 558 9.47 -25.72 -22.22
N ASN A 559 8.73 -26.27 -23.19
CA ASN A 559 7.86 -27.43 -23.13
C ASN A 559 6.43 -27.21 -22.60
N THR A 560 5.57 -26.64 -23.46
CA THR A 560 4.13 -27.00 -23.54
C THR A 560 3.78 -27.83 -24.79
N ASP A 561 4.78 -28.44 -25.46
CA ASP A 561 4.59 -29.30 -26.64
C ASP A 561 4.80 -30.80 -26.36
N TRP A 562 4.64 -31.26 -25.11
CA TRP A 562 4.87 -32.68 -24.75
C TRP A 562 3.58 -33.53 -24.73
N TYR A 563 2.41 -32.94 -24.99
CA TYR A 563 1.20 -33.71 -25.18
C TYR A 563 0.15 -33.05 -26.09
N GLN A 564 -0.67 -33.87 -26.75
CA GLN A 564 -1.86 -33.42 -27.47
C GLN A 564 -3.12 -33.84 -26.71
N ARG A 565 -4.12 -32.94 -26.69
CA ARG A 565 -5.48 -33.26 -26.27
C ARG A 565 -6.13 -34.14 -27.33
N THR A 566 -6.57 -35.33 -26.95
CA THR A 566 -7.42 -36.13 -27.83
C THR A 566 -8.85 -35.62 -27.70
N GLY A 567 -9.32 -34.92 -28.73
CA GLY A 567 -10.75 -34.68 -28.88
C GLY A 567 -11.46 -36.02 -29.12
N GLU A 568 -12.54 -36.24 -28.37
CA GLU A 568 -13.47 -37.37 -28.43
C GLU A 568 -13.06 -38.65 -27.68
N ASP A 569 -13.77 -38.86 -26.55
CA ASP A 569 -13.91 -40.14 -25.87
C ASP A 569 -15.12 -40.88 -26.48
N PRO A 570 -14.98 -42.11 -27.03
CA PRO A 570 -16.05 -42.81 -27.74
C PRO A 570 -17.28 -43.14 -26.87
N GLU A 571 -17.18 -43.05 -25.54
CA GLU A 571 -18.28 -43.39 -24.62
C GLU A 571 -19.16 -42.19 -24.20
N ARG A 572 -18.92 -40.98 -24.74
CA ARG A 572 -19.83 -39.85 -24.51
C ARG A 572 -21.06 -39.91 -25.43
N PRO A 573 -22.30 -39.93 -24.91
CA PRO A 573 -23.47 -39.81 -25.76
C PRO A 573 -23.46 -38.45 -26.47
N ALA A 574 -23.43 -38.49 -27.80
CA ALA A 574 -23.39 -37.32 -28.66
C ALA A 574 -24.60 -36.41 -28.40
N LYS A 575 -24.35 -35.15 -28.04
CA LYS A 575 -25.38 -34.10 -28.09
C LYS A 575 -25.06 -33.11 -29.20
N GLN A 576 -25.91 -33.16 -30.21
CA GLN A 576 -26.11 -32.16 -31.25
C GLN A 576 -26.39 -30.78 -30.64
N GLY A 577 -25.89 -29.73 -31.30
CA GLY A 577 -26.42 -28.38 -31.16
C GLY A 577 -25.36 -27.30 -30.99
N THR A 578 -24.78 -26.86 -32.10
CA THR A 578 -24.13 -25.55 -32.22
C THR A 578 -25.18 -24.46 -31.99
N GLN A 579 -25.11 -23.76 -30.86
CA GLN A 579 -25.77 -22.47 -30.68
C GLN A 579 -24.79 -21.45 -30.09
N THR A 580 -24.56 -20.42 -30.89
CA THR A 580 -23.91 -19.17 -30.53
C THR A 580 -24.74 -18.48 -29.45
N ILE A 581 -24.19 -18.34 -28.25
CA ILE A 581 -24.84 -17.60 -27.15
C ILE A 581 -24.16 -16.23 -27.01
N LYS A 582 -24.96 -15.17 -27.20
CA LYS A 582 -24.59 -13.77 -26.92
C LYS A 582 -24.56 -13.49 -25.41
N GLU A 583 -23.72 -12.52 -25.06
CA GLU A 583 -23.41 -11.94 -23.74
C GLU A 583 -24.59 -11.76 -22.76
N LYS A 584 -24.35 -12.13 -21.49
CA LYS A 584 -24.69 -11.40 -20.23
C LYS A 584 -24.44 -12.29 -19.01
N ASP A 585 -23.76 -11.72 -18.01
CA ASP A 585 -23.69 -12.13 -16.59
C ASP A 585 -24.23 -13.52 -16.23
N LYS A 586 -23.47 -14.57 -16.57
CA LYS A 586 -23.61 -15.86 -15.91
C LYS A 586 -22.30 -16.17 -15.22
N ALA A 587 -22.34 -16.29 -13.90
CA ALA A 587 -21.26 -16.86 -13.12
C ALA A 587 -20.78 -18.15 -13.82
N LEU A 588 -19.57 -18.12 -14.38
CA LEU A 588 -18.94 -19.29 -14.96
C LEU A 588 -18.69 -20.27 -13.82
N LYS A 589 -19.64 -21.20 -13.64
CA LYS A 589 -19.42 -22.36 -12.79
C LYS A 589 -18.44 -23.23 -13.57
N SER A 590 -17.34 -23.60 -12.96
CA SER A 590 -16.39 -24.55 -13.53
C SER A 590 -16.34 -25.77 -12.64
N ALA A 591 -16.25 -26.95 -13.23
CA ALA A 591 -15.94 -28.17 -12.51
C ALA A 591 -14.57 -28.69 -12.91
N PHE A 592 -13.94 -29.40 -12.00
CA PHE A 592 -12.79 -30.20 -12.37
C PHE A 592 -13.26 -31.38 -13.23
N ALA A 593 -12.57 -31.60 -14.34
CA ALA A 593 -12.70 -32.79 -15.17
C ALA A 593 -11.32 -33.37 -15.43
N TRP A 594 -11.27 -34.66 -15.73
CA TRP A 594 -10.09 -35.33 -16.23
C TRP A 594 -10.09 -35.26 -17.75
N ASP A 595 -9.03 -34.70 -18.30
CA ASP A 595 -8.82 -34.62 -19.74
C ASP A 595 -7.82 -35.70 -20.14
N ARG A 596 -8.14 -36.45 -21.19
CA ARG A 596 -7.24 -37.48 -21.71
C ARG A 596 -6.09 -36.83 -22.48
N VAL A 597 -4.90 -37.34 -22.25
CA VAL A 597 -3.64 -36.78 -22.71
C VAL A 597 -2.84 -37.83 -23.47
N THR A 598 -2.40 -37.52 -24.68
CA THR A 598 -1.44 -38.35 -25.44
C THR A 598 -0.05 -37.74 -25.35
N LEU A 599 0.89 -38.49 -24.79
CA LEU A 599 2.29 -38.06 -24.70
C LEU A 599 2.93 -38.03 -26.08
N LEU A 600 3.52 -36.90 -26.44
CA LEU A 600 4.25 -36.75 -27.70
C LEU A 600 5.65 -37.37 -27.57
N PRO A 601 6.15 -38.06 -28.60
CA PRO A 601 7.52 -38.59 -28.59
C PRO A 601 8.53 -37.43 -28.68
N GLN A 602 9.10 -37.01 -27.56
CA GLN A 602 10.27 -36.11 -27.53
C GLN A 602 11.56 -36.86 -27.18
N ALA A 603 12.66 -36.35 -27.76
CA ALA A 603 14.01 -36.87 -27.68
C ALA A 603 14.79 -36.41 -26.42
N SER A 604 15.69 -37.30 -25.99
CA SER A 604 16.69 -37.23 -24.91
C SER A 604 16.19 -37.01 -23.46
N VAL A 605 16.31 -38.06 -22.67
CA VAL A 605 16.33 -38.03 -21.20
C VAL A 605 17.57 -37.23 -20.78
N ALA A 606 17.40 -36.24 -19.91
CA ALA A 606 18.51 -35.55 -19.26
C ALA A 606 19.44 -36.56 -18.57
N SER A 607 20.72 -36.22 -18.38
CA SER A 607 21.71 -37.10 -17.73
C SER A 607 21.11 -37.75 -16.47
N ALA A 608 21.18 -39.08 -16.39
CA ALA A 608 20.57 -39.83 -15.29
C ALA A 608 21.12 -39.32 -13.94
N PRO A 609 20.26 -38.95 -12.96
CA PRO A 609 20.70 -38.53 -11.64
C PRO A 609 21.61 -39.56 -10.99
N HIS A 610 22.66 -39.09 -10.32
CA HIS A 610 23.69 -39.96 -9.73
C HIS A 610 23.27 -40.55 -8.38
N GLN A 611 22.37 -39.87 -7.64
CA GLN A 611 21.90 -40.28 -6.31
C GLN A 611 20.38 -40.37 -6.27
N VAL A 612 19.86 -41.59 -6.42
CA VAL A 612 18.43 -41.91 -6.46
C VAL A 612 18.05 -42.73 -5.23
N VAL A 613 17.04 -42.30 -4.48
CA VAL A 613 16.52 -43.04 -3.31
C VAL A 613 15.10 -43.52 -3.58
N ILE A 614 14.85 -44.81 -3.36
CA ILE A 614 13.56 -45.47 -3.54
C ILE A 614 13.00 -45.85 -2.17
N ILE A 615 11.76 -45.44 -1.90
CA ILE A 615 11.07 -45.67 -0.63
C ILE A 615 9.71 -46.30 -0.93
N GLY A 616 9.45 -47.47 -0.33
CA GLY A 616 8.20 -48.22 -0.49
C GLY A 616 8.15 -49.13 -1.73
N GLY A 617 6.93 -49.38 -2.23
CA GLY A 617 6.64 -50.22 -3.40
C GLY A 617 6.86 -51.72 -3.20
N THR A 618 6.60 -52.52 -4.23
CA THR A 618 6.90 -53.96 -4.27
C THR A 618 8.35 -54.22 -4.70
N PRO A 619 8.92 -55.42 -4.43
CA PRO A 619 10.24 -55.80 -4.93
C PRO A 619 10.37 -55.64 -6.45
N GLU A 620 9.31 -55.95 -7.21
CA GLU A 620 9.27 -55.84 -8.67
C GLU A 620 9.36 -54.38 -9.13
N GLU A 621 8.62 -53.47 -8.48
CA GLU A 621 8.66 -52.03 -8.78
C GLU A 621 10.04 -51.43 -8.47
N ARG A 622 10.61 -51.79 -7.32
CA ARG A 622 11.97 -51.37 -6.95
C ARG A 622 12.99 -51.87 -7.96
N SER A 623 12.87 -53.12 -8.40
CA SER A 623 13.72 -53.71 -9.44
C SER A 623 13.56 -53.00 -10.78
N ALA A 624 12.34 -52.60 -11.15
CA ALA A 624 12.07 -51.87 -12.38
C ALA A 624 12.71 -50.48 -12.37
N ILE A 625 12.64 -49.76 -11.24
CA ILE A 625 13.31 -48.46 -11.06
C ILE A 625 14.84 -48.63 -11.06
N ALA A 626 15.37 -49.63 -10.36
CA ALA A 626 16.80 -49.92 -10.32
C ALA A 626 17.37 -50.34 -11.68
N HIS A 627 16.56 -50.92 -12.57
CA HIS A 627 16.97 -51.24 -13.94
C HIS A 627 17.26 -49.98 -14.77
N ILE A 628 16.51 -48.89 -14.53
CA ILE A 628 16.72 -47.59 -15.19
C ILE A 628 17.77 -46.74 -14.47
N TYR A 629 17.85 -46.87 -13.14
CA TYR A 629 18.83 -46.19 -12.29
C TYR A 629 19.70 -47.23 -11.56
N PRO A 630 20.80 -47.70 -12.19
CA PRO A 630 21.64 -48.78 -11.63
C PRO A 630 22.26 -48.46 -10.25
N TYR A 631 22.35 -47.18 -9.89
CA TYR A 631 22.87 -46.70 -8.61
C TYR A 631 21.77 -46.29 -7.61
N ALA A 632 20.51 -46.68 -7.86
CA ALA A 632 19.43 -46.36 -6.94
C ALA A 632 19.53 -47.17 -5.64
N HIS A 633 19.34 -46.49 -4.51
CA HIS A 633 19.35 -47.08 -3.19
C HIS A 633 17.93 -47.23 -2.64
N THR A 634 17.58 -48.41 -2.13
CA THR A 634 16.31 -48.61 -1.42
C THR A 634 16.48 -48.22 0.04
N LEU A 635 15.62 -47.33 0.53
CA LEU A 635 15.54 -46.95 1.93
C LEU A 635 14.27 -47.52 2.56
N GLU A 636 14.44 -48.52 3.42
CA GLU A 636 13.37 -49.02 4.27
C GLU A 636 13.16 -48.11 5.48
N ILE A 637 11.92 -47.70 5.70
CA ILE A 637 11.53 -46.83 6.80
C ILE A 637 10.57 -47.59 7.72
N PRO A 638 10.96 -47.88 8.97
CA PRO A 638 10.04 -48.41 9.97
C PRO A 638 8.87 -47.44 10.23
N THR A 639 7.65 -47.96 10.40
CA THR A 639 6.40 -47.20 10.63
C THR A 639 6.50 -46.16 11.76
N ASN A 640 7.37 -46.39 12.74
CA ASN A 640 7.59 -45.51 13.90
C ASN A 640 8.97 -44.85 13.92
N ALA A 641 9.66 -44.74 12.78
CA ALA A 641 10.94 -44.07 12.69
C ALA A 641 10.81 -42.59 13.13
N SER A 642 11.68 -42.17 14.05
CA SER A 642 11.82 -40.76 14.44
C SER A 642 12.44 -39.94 13.31
N ILE A 643 12.19 -38.63 13.33
CA ILE A 643 12.74 -37.69 12.33
C ILE A 643 14.28 -37.73 12.38
N GLU A 644 14.85 -37.79 13.58
CA GLU A 644 16.31 -37.82 13.80
C GLU A 644 16.94 -39.07 13.19
N ARG A 645 16.26 -40.22 13.26
CA ARG A 645 16.74 -41.47 12.66
C ARG A 645 16.66 -41.40 11.14
N LEU A 646 15.63 -40.76 10.60
CA LEU A 646 15.52 -40.52 9.15
C LEU A 646 16.61 -39.57 8.65
N VAL A 647 16.94 -38.52 9.41
CA VAL A 647 18.05 -37.60 9.09
C VAL A 647 19.36 -38.39 8.99
N GLN A 648 19.69 -39.21 9.98
CA GLN A 648 20.91 -40.04 9.96
C GLN A 648 20.95 -40.97 8.75
N ARG A 649 19.85 -41.67 8.48
CA ARG A 649 19.76 -42.61 7.34
C ARG A 649 19.86 -41.91 6.00
N LEU A 650 19.27 -40.73 5.84
CA LEU A 650 19.35 -39.96 4.60
C LEU A 650 20.76 -39.39 4.35
N GLN A 651 21.52 -39.06 5.40
CA GLN A 651 22.91 -38.59 5.28
C GLN A 651 23.84 -39.66 4.69
N GLU A 652 23.55 -40.95 4.90
CA GLU A 652 24.35 -42.07 4.35
C GLU A 652 24.39 -42.05 2.82
N PHE A 653 23.39 -41.46 2.15
CA PHE A 653 23.29 -41.39 0.69
C PHE A 653 23.89 -40.10 0.09
N GLY A 654 24.39 -39.17 0.91
CA GLY A 654 24.91 -37.89 0.43
C GLY A 654 23.83 -36.99 -0.19
N ALA A 655 24.18 -36.23 -1.23
CA ALA A 655 23.28 -35.30 -1.89
C ALA A 655 22.29 -36.02 -2.83
N ILE A 656 21.15 -36.44 -2.29
CA ILE A 656 20.01 -37.03 -3.02
C ILE A 656 19.49 -36.05 -4.09
N GLU A 657 19.43 -36.49 -5.34
CA GLU A 657 18.95 -35.69 -6.47
C GLU A 657 17.52 -36.05 -6.88
N GLN A 658 17.14 -37.32 -6.70
CA GLN A 658 15.83 -37.88 -7.05
C GLN A 658 15.34 -38.82 -5.95
N LEU A 659 14.07 -38.65 -5.55
CA LEU A 659 13.41 -39.49 -4.57
C LEU A 659 12.13 -40.09 -5.17
N PHE A 660 12.01 -41.41 -5.12
CA PHE A 660 10.78 -42.13 -5.46
C PHE A 660 10.07 -42.54 -4.18
N TRP A 661 8.86 -42.04 -4.00
CA TRP A 661 7.92 -42.52 -3.00
C TRP A 661 6.87 -43.38 -3.70
N LEU A 662 6.84 -44.67 -3.36
CA LEU A 662 5.83 -45.61 -3.82
C LEU A 662 4.96 -45.99 -2.62
N GLU A 663 3.65 -45.76 -2.74
CA GLU A 663 2.68 -46.17 -1.73
C GLU A 663 2.90 -47.64 -1.31
N PRO A 664 2.95 -47.95 0.00
CA PRO A 664 3.00 -49.32 0.49
C PRO A 664 1.81 -50.14 -0.02
N CYS A 665 2.07 -51.29 -0.64
CA CYS A 665 1.03 -52.12 -1.22
C CYS A 665 0.27 -52.88 -0.13
N HIS A 666 -1.02 -52.59 0.03
CA HIS A 666 -1.93 -53.37 0.87
C HIS A 666 -2.95 -54.08 -0.02
N PRO A 667 -2.90 -55.43 -0.14
CA PRO A 667 -3.89 -56.16 -0.90
C PRO A 667 -5.26 -55.99 -0.25
N GLN A 668 -6.20 -55.40 -0.99
CA GLN A 668 -7.60 -55.17 -0.60
C GLN A 668 -7.76 -54.79 0.87
N LEU A 669 -7.46 -53.53 1.20
CA LEU A 669 -7.83 -52.94 2.48
C LEU A 669 -9.34 -53.16 2.70
N ALA A 670 -9.71 -54.11 3.57
CA ALA A 670 -10.99 -54.05 4.23
C ALA A 670 -11.08 -52.65 4.84
N LEU A 671 -12.10 -51.86 4.50
CA LEU A 671 -12.25 -50.47 4.94
C LEU A 671 -12.66 -50.41 6.43
N THR A 672 -11.91 -51.08 7.27
CA THR A 672 -12.00 -51.03 8.73
C THR A 672 -11.22 -49.82 9.23
N GLN A 673 -11.59 -49.30 10.41
CA GLN A 673 -10.90 -48.16 10.99
C GLN A 673 -9.42 -48.47 11.30
N GLU A 674 -9.13 -49.68 11.79
CA GLU A 674 -7.78 -50.10 12.17
C GLU A 674 -6.86 -50.20 10.95
N SER A 675 -7.33 -50.81 9.86
CA SER A 675 -6.54 -50.94 8.62
C SER A 675 -6.24 -49.60 7.95
N ILE A 676 -7.18 -48.64 7.97
CA ILE A 676 -6.95 -47.28 7.43
C ILE A 676 -5.93 -46.51 8.27
N LEU A 677 -5.98 -46.62 9.60
CA LEU A 677 -5.03 -45.97 10.50
C LEU A 677 -3.62 -46.53 10.30
N THR A 678 -3.48 -47.85 10.24
CA THR A 678 -2.19 -48.50 9.97
C THR A 678 -1.62 -48.05 8.63
N ALA A 679 -2.42 -48.08 7.56
CA ALA A 679 -2.00 -47.59 6.25
C ALA A 679 -1.58 -46.10 6.30
N GLN A 680 -2.33 -45.23 6.97
CA GLN A 680 -1.96 -43.81 7.13
C GLN A 680 -0.67 -43.60 7.93
N GLN A 681 -0.41 -44.44 8.93
CA GLN A 681 0.85 -44.41 9.67
C GLN A 681 2.03 -44.80 8.78
N GLU A 682 1.86 -45.86 7.98
CA GLU A 682 2.90 -46.37 7.08
C GLU A 682 3.17 -45.46 5.90
N GLY A 683 2.13 -44.80 5.36
CA GLY A 683 2.28 -43.90 4.22
C GLY A 683 2.32 -42.41 4.57
N VAL A 684 1.17 -41.84 4.96
CA VAL A 684 1.00 -40.38 5.11
C VAL A 684 1.93 -39.80 6.17
N LEU A 685 1.95 -40.40 7.36
CA LEU A 685 2.77 -39.91 8.47
C LEU A 685 4.26 -40.17 8.24
N THR A 686 4.61 -41.29 7.60
CA THR A 686 5.99 -41.54 7.15
C THR A 686 6.47 -40.48 6.17
N CYS A 687 5.69 -40.13 5.14
CA CYS A 687 6.00 -39.01 4.25
C CYS A 687 6.20 -37.71 5.01
N PHE A 688 5.30 -37.40 5.96
CA PHE A 688 5.40 -36.16 6.75
C PHE A 688 6.71 -36.09 7.54
N ARG A 689 7.12 -37.19 8.19
CA ARG A 689 8.40 -37.26 8.91
C ARG A 689 9.59 -37.18 7.96
N LEU A 690 9.49 -37.79 6.77
CA LEU A 690 10.51 -37.73 5.73
C LEU A 690 10.73 -36.30 5.23
N ILE A 691 9.64 -35.55 4.97
CA ILE A 691 9.71 -34.13 4.60
C ILE A 691 10.43 -33.32 5.69
N LYS A 692 10.09 -33.55 6.96
CA LYS A 692 10.77 -32.88 8.09
C LYS A 692 12.26 -33.21 8.14
N ALA A 693 12.64 -34.46 7.91
CA ALA A 693 14.03 -34.89 7.88
C ALA A 693 14.82 -34.22 6.73
N LEU A 694 14.25 -34.18 5.53
CA LEU A 694 14.86 -33.49 4.37
C LEU A 694 15.04 -31.98 4.64
N LEU A 695 14.06 -31.33 5.26
CA LEU A 695 14.16 -29.92 5.63
C LEU A 695 15.26 -29.67 6.66
N GLN A 696 15.42 -30.55 7.65
CA GLN A 696 16.54 -30.47 8.62
C GLN A 696 17.91 -30.64 7.95
N LEU A 697 17.98 -31.41 6.86
CA LEU A 697 19.18 -31.57 6.03
C LEU A 697 19.42 -30.41 5.04
N GLY A 698 18.60 -29.36 5.06
CA GLY A 698 18.77 -28.17 4.24
C GLY A 698 18.21 -28.28 2.82
N TYR A 699 17.47 -29.34 2.50
CA TYR A 699 16.88 -29.54 1.18
C TYR A 699 15.85 -28.48 0.80
N GLY A 700 15.33 -27.70 1.75
CA GLY A 700 14.45 -26.55 1.44
C GLY A 700 15.10 -25.51 0.52
N SER A 701 16.43 -25.51 0.43
CA SER A 701 17.22 -24.66 -0.48
C SER A 701 17.95 -25.42 -1.60
N GLN A 702 17.79 -26.74 -1.70
CA GLN A 702 18.49 -27.56 -2.70
C GLN A 702 17.53 -28.01 -3.79
N ARG A 703 18.09 -28.41 -4.94
CA ARG A 703 17.30 -29.04 -5.99
C ARG A 703 17.00 -30.48 -5.57
N LEU A 704 15.73 -30.86 -5.61
CA LEU A 704 15.28 -32.21 -5.32
C LEU A 704 14.17 -32.56 -6.31
N HIS A 705 14.33 -33.66 -7.02
CA HIS A 705 13.25 -34.22 -7.81
C HIS A 705 12.53 -35.28 -6.95
N TRP A 706 11.21 -35.25 -6.93
CA TRP A 706 10.42 -36.13 -6.08
C TRP A 706 9.22 -36.67 -6.84
N THR A 707 9.25 -37.97 -7.15
CA THR A 707 8.12 -38.69 -7.74
C THR A 707 7.33 -39.39 -6.65
N VAL A 708 6.03 -39.08 -6.55
CA VAL A 708 5.10 -39.63 -5.56
C VAL A 708 4.03 -40.43 -6.29
N ILE A 709 3.97 -41.72 -5.98
CA ILE A 709 3.07 -42.67 -6.63
C ILE A 709 2.05 -43.15 -5.62
N THR A 710 0.77 -42.96 -5.95
CA THR A 710 -0.38 -43.44 -5.20
C THR A 710 -1.23 -44.40 -6.04
N ARG A 711 -2.11 -45.17 -5.41
CA ARG A 711 -2.96 -46.17 -6.06
C ARG A 711 -4.44 -45.95 -5.74
N GLN A 712 -5.24 -45.70 -6.77
CA GLN A 712 -6.69 -45.47 -6.75
C GLN A 712 -7.13 -44.46 -5.69
N THR A 713 -6.32 -43.43 -5.43
CA THR A 713 -6.71 -42.35 -4.50
C THR A 713 -7.59 -41.31 -5.19
N ARG A 714 -7.71 -41.35 -6.52
CA ARG A 714 -8.58 -40.51 -7.33
C ARG A 714 -9.52 -41.32 -8.21
N ILE A 715 -10.73 -40.79 -8.38
CA ILE A 715 -11.79 -41.39 -9.21
C ILE A 715 -11.78 -40.71 -10.59
N LEU A 716 -11.71 -41.50 -11.66
CA LEU A 716 -11.96 -41.05 -13.04
C LEU A 716 -13.44 -41.22 -13.41
N HIS A 717 -13.99 -42.42 -13.17
CA HIS A 717 -15.37 -42.79 -13.51
C HIS A 717 -16.18 -43.14 -12.25
N ALA A 718 -17.48 -42.85 -12.26
CA ALA A 718 -18.35 -43.01 -11.09
C ALA A 718 -18.49 -44.46 -10.56
N ASN A 719 -18.08 -45.45 -11.36
CA ASN A 719 -18.05 -46.87 -11.02
C ASN A 719 -16.73 -47.35 -10.43
N GLU A 720 -15.69 -46.50 -10.38
CA GLU A 720 -14.41 -46.84 -9.74
C GLU A 720 -14.52 -46.80 -8.21
N THR A 721 -13.77 -47.67 -7.56
CA THR A 721 -13.56 -47.63 -6.11
C THR A 721 -12.39 -46.71 -5.79
N CYS A 722 -12.48 -45.98 -4.68
CA CYS A 722 -11.42 -45.09 -4.20
C CYS A 722 -10.81 -45.64 -2.92
N HIS A 723 -9.48 -45.66 -2.83
CA HIS A 723 -8.72 -46.03 -1.65
C HIS A 723 -8.28 -44.75 -0.91
N PRO A 724 -8.99 -44.33 0.16
CA PRO A 724 -8.78 -43.02 0.76
C PRO A 724 -7.55 -42.95 1.68
N ALA A 725 -6.94 -44.08 2.04
CA ALA A 725 -5.89 -44.16 3.06
C ALA A 725 -4.73 -43.19 2.78
N HIS A 726 -4.29 -43.10 1.52
CA HIS A 726 -3.15 -42.28 1.11
C HIS A 726 -3.54 -41.02 0.32
N ALA A 727 -4.84 -40.75 0.14
CA ALA A 727 -5.31 -39.65 -0.71
C ALA A 727 -4.85 -38.25 -0.23
N SER A 728 -4.53 -38.09 1.05
CA SER A 728 -4.00 -36.83 1.58
C SER A 728 -2.58 -36.50 1.08
N LEU A 729 -1.82 -37.49 0.61
CA LEU A 729 -0.50 -37.25 0.01
C LEU A 729 -0.59 -36.30 -1.19
N LEU A 730 -1.68 -36.39 -1.96
CA LEU A 730 -1.89 -35.53 -3.14
C LEU A 730 -1.97 -34.04 -2.77
N GLY A 731 -2.73 -33.73 -1.71
CA GLY A 731 -2.83 -32.36 -1.21
C GLY A 731 -1.53 -31.88 -0.55
N LEU A 732 -0.87 -32.76 0.20
CA LEU A 732 0.40 -32.47 0.86
C LEU A 732 1.49 -32.13 -0.17
N PHE A 733 1.72 -33.01 -1.14
CA PHE A 733 2.72 -32.80 -2.19
C PHE A 733 2.33 -31.71 -3.19
N GLY A 734 1.04 -31.50 -3.42
CA GLY A 734 0.57 -30.34 -4.18
C GLY A 734 0.89 -29.01 -3.50
N SER A 735 0.90 -28.96 -2.17
CA SER A 735 1.31 -27.78 -1.40
C SER A 735 2.82 -27.61 -1.40
N LEU A 736 3.57 -28.70 -1.21
CA LEU A 736 5.03 -28.68 -1.26
C LEU A 736 5.57 -28.19 -2.62
N ALA A 737 4.92 -28.54 -3.72
CA ALA A 737 5.31 -28.08 -5.07
C ALA A 737 5.22 -26.55 -5.21
N LYS A 738 4.27 -25.93 -4.50
CA LYS A 738 4.07 -24.47 -4.48
C LYS A 738 5.00 -23.77 -3.49
N GLU A 739 5.23 -24.41 -2.33
CA GLU A 739 6.02 -23.84 -1.23
C GLU A 739 7.53 -23.96 -1.45
N TYR A 740 8.01 -24.98 -2.17
CA TYR A 740 9.42 -25.24 -2.42
C TYR A 740 9.73 -25.24 -3.93
N PRO A 741 9.93 -24.08 -4.58
CA PRO A 741 10.13 -23.98 -6.04
C PRO A 741 11.36 -24.70 -6.59
N ARG A 742 12.31 -25.07 -5.72
CA ARG A 742 13.48 -25.87 -6.08
C ARG A 742 13.20 -27.39 -6.04
N TRP A 743 12.03 -27.79 -5.56
CA TRP A 743 11.58 -29.18 -5.59
C TRP A 743 10.74 -29.41 -6.85
N SER A 744 11.19 -30.32 -7.69
CA SER A 744 10.46 -30.76 -8.88
C SER A 744 9.60 -31.96 -8.48
N ILE A 745 8.34 -31.70 -8.12
CA ILE A 745 7.43 -32.71 -7.57
C ILE A 745 6.50 -33.23 -8.66
N GLN A 746 6.58 -34.53 -8.91
CA GLN A 746 5.73 -35.26 -9.84
C GLN A 746 4.80 -36.19 -9.04
N GLN A 747 3.49 -36.02 -9.21
CA GLN A 747 2.48 -36.86 -8.56
C GLN A 747 1.77 -37.74 -9.59
N VAL A 748 1.65 -39.03 -9.32
CA VAL A 748 1.07 -40.02 -10.23
C VAL A 748 0.14 -40.95 -9.46
N ASP A 749 -1.10 -41.12 -9.93
CA ASP A 749 -2.07 -42.06 -9.35
C ASP A 749 -2.41 -43.18 -10.34
N LEU A 750 -2.18 -44.44 -9.94
CA LEU A 750 -2.35 -45.65 -10.76
C LEU A 750 -3.59 -46.46 -10.32
N LEU A 751 -3.98 -47.49 -11.09
CA LEU A 751 -4.92 -48.51 -10.57
C LEU A 751 -4.22 -49.40 -9.54
N ALA A 752 -4.95 -50.00 -8.59
CA ALA A 752 -4.36 -50.79 -7.51
C ALA A 752 -3.53 -51.96 -8.06
N ASP A 753 -4.02 -52.63 -9.10
CA ASP A 753 -3.38 -53.80 -9.72
C ASP A 753 -2.61 -53.47 -11.01
N ASP A 754 -2.40 -52.18 -11.33
CA ASP A 754 -1.67 -51.81 -12.55
C ASP A 754 -0.16 -51.99 -12.39
N PHE A 755 0.49 -52.32 -13.51
CA PHE A 755 1.95 -52.27 -13.60
C PHE A 755 2.44 -50.82 -13.54
N LEU A 756 3.68 -50.60 -13.13
CA LEU A 756 4.28 -49.27 -13.09
C LEU A 756 4.70 -48.84 -14.52
N PRO A 757 4.05 -47.84 -15.16
CA PRO A 757 4.40 -47.42 -16.52
C PRO A 757 5.63 -46.50 -16.51
N LEU A 758 6.74 -47.00 -15.98
CA LEU A 758 7.92 -46.21 -15.59
C LEU A 758 8.50 -45.40 -16.77
N THR A 759 8.64 -46.01 -17.94
CA THR A 759 9.20 -45.35 -19.13
C THR A 759 8.37 -44.15 -19.61
N GLU A 760 7.03 -44.24 -19.50
CA GLU A 760 6.14 -43.14 -19.84
C GLU A 760 6.10 -42.10 -18.72
N MET A 761 6.07 -42.55 -17.47
CA MET A 761 6.03 -41.71 -16.28
C MET A 761 7.25 -40.78 -16.19
N LEU A 762 8.46 -41.28 -16.49
CA LEU A 762 9.68 -40.47 -16.47
C LEU A 762 9.69 -39.34 -17.52
N ARG A 763 8.76 -39.37 -18.49
CA ARG A 763 8.60 -38.31 -19.50
C ARG A 763 7.60 -37.24 -19.07
N LEU A 764 6.83 -37.49 -18.02
CA LEU A 764 5.86 -36.52 -17.51
C LEU A 764 6.59 -35.41 -16.75
N PRO A 765 6.24 -34.13 -16.97
CA PRO A 765 6.83 -33.05 -16.18
C PRO A 765 6.23 -33.00 -14.77
N ALA A 766 7.03 -32.48 -13.83
CA ALA A 766 6.50 -31.95 -12.58
C ALA A 766 5.63 -30.73 -12.85
N ASP A 767 4.56 -30.55 -12.08
CA ASP A 767 3.67 -29.39 -12.17
C ASP A 767 3.92 -28.46 -10.97
N PRO A 768 4.44 -27.23 -11.17
CA PRO A 768 4.65 -26.25 -10.09
C PRO A 768 3.37 -25.86 -9.35
N GLN A 769 2.20 -26.07 -9.95
CA GLN A 769 0.89 -25.84 -9.33
C GLN A 769 0.38 -27.06 -8.56
N GLY A 770 1.15 -28.15 -8.50
CA GLY A 770 0.84 -29.32 -7.70
C GLY A 770 -0.27 -30.20 -8.26
N HIS A 771 -0.62 -30.06 -9.55
CA HIS A 771 -1.57 -30.97 -10.19
C HIS A 771 -0.91 -32.32 -10.50
N GLY A 772 -1.63 -33.40 -10.21
CA GLY A 772 -1.16 -34.76 -10.41
C GLY A 772 -1.62 -35.36 -11.74
N TRP A 773 -0.93 -36.42 -12.11
CA TRP A 773 -1.19 -37.29 -13.25
C TRP A 773 -2.04 -38.48 -12.84
N LEU A 774 -2.96 -38.90 -13.70
CA LEU A 774 -3.76 -40.09 -13.49
C LEU A 774 -3.52 -41.07 -14.64
N TYR A 775 -3.25 -42.33 -14.33
CA TYR A 775 -3.11 -43.39 -15.32
C TYR A 775 -4.25 -44.40 -15.17
N ARG A 776 -5.02 -44.60 -16.23
CA ARG A 776 -6.12 -45.57 -16.27
C ARG A 776 -6.11 -46.27 -17.61
N HIS A 777 -6.13 -47.60 -17.61
CA HIS A 777 -6.30 -48.45 -18.81
C HIS A 777 -5.38 -48.07 -19.99
N GLY A 778 -4.09 -47.82 -19.73
CA GLY A 778 -3.13 -47.49 -20.79
C GLY A 778 -3.12 -46.01 -21.22
N HIS A 779 -3.84 -45.14 -20.50
CA HIS A 779 -4.01 -43.74 -20.87
C HIS A 779 -3.70 -42.78 -19.72
N TRP A 780 -3.07 -41.66 -20.05
CA TRP A 780 -2.79 -40.57 -19.13
C TRP A 780 -3.91 -39.55 -19.12
N TYR A 781 -4.22 -39.03 -17.95
CA TYR A 781 -5.21 -37.97 -17.75
C TYR A 781 -4.63 -36.85 -16.88
N ARG A 782 -5.05 -35.62 -17.18
CA ARG A 782 -4.71 -34.43 -16.40
C ARG A 782 -5.97 -33.73 -15.93
N GLN A 783 -5.94 -33.20 -14.72
CA GLN A 783 -7.05 -32.42 -14.17
C GLN A 783 -7.14 -31.05 -14.86
N ILE A 784 -8.30 -30.71 -15.39
CA ILE A 784 -8.60 -29.43 -16.01
C ILE A 784 -9.87 -28.82 -15.39
N LEU A 785 -10.07 -27.52 -15.58
CA LEU A 785 -11.34 -26.86 -15.30
C LEU A 785 -12.16 -26.79 -16.57
N VAL A 786 -13.37 -27.34 -16.55
CA VAL A 786 -14.35 -27.25 -17.64
C VAL A 786 -15.50 -26.33 -17.25
N PRO A 787 -15.95 -25.44 -18.16
CA PRO A 787 -17.13 -24.62 -17.91
C PRO A 787 -18.39 -25.49 -17.84
N LEU A 788 -19.24 -25.23 -16.85
CA LEU A 788 -20.53 -25.87 -16.64
C LEU A 788 -21.66 -24.94 -17.04
N ASP A 789 -22.54 -25.40 -17.93
CA ASP A 789 -23.81 -24.70 -18.17
C ASP A 789 -24.80 -24.94 -17.04
N SER A 790 -24.99 -23.89 -16.25
CA SER A 790 -25.95 -23.81 -15.14
C SER A 790 -27.41 -24.14 -15.52
N SER A 791 -27.78 -24.09 -16.80
CA SER A 791 -29.15 -24.37 -17.28
C SER A 791 -29.57 -25.85 -17.13
N SER A 792 -28.60 -26.77 -17.03
CA SER A 792 -28.82 -28.22 -17.09
C SER A 792 -28.82 -28.91 -15.72
N VAL A 793 -28.45 -28.21 -14.64
CA VAL A 793 -28.33 -28.79 -13.30
C VAL A 793 -29.68 -28.70 -12.59
N LYS A 794 -30.40 -29.83 -12.47
CA LYS A 794 -31.54 -29.95 -11.54
C LYS A 794 -31.03 -29.68 -10.13
N THR A 795 -31.32 -28.49 -9.59
CA THR A 795 -31.02 -28.10 -8.22
C THR A 795 -31.97 -28.82 -7.26
N SER A 796 -31.70 -30.11 -7.00
CA SER A 796 -32.08 -30.65 -5.70
C SER A 796 -31.29 -29.87 -4.64
N GLY A 797 -31.97 -29.38 -3.60
CA GLY A 797 -31.32 -28.57 -2.57
C GLY A 797 -30.11 -29.31 -1.99
N ALA A 798 -28.95 -28.67 -1.95
CA ALA A 798 -27.69 -29.28 -1.48
C ALA A 798 -27.76 -29.79 -0.02
N TYR A 799 -28.74 -29.33 0.74
CA TYR A 799 -28.96 -29.67 2.13
C TYR A 799 -30.35 -30.27 2.36
N ARG A 800 -30.41 -31.34 3.14
CA ARG A 800 -31.64 -32.05 3.52
C ARG A 800 -32.26 -31.35 4.72
N LYS A 801 -33.57 -31.09 4.66
CA LYS A 801 -34.31 -30.59 5.82
C LYS A 801 -34.35 -31.69 6.89
N GLY A 802 -33.98 -31.38 8.14
CA GLY A 802 -33.81 -32.37 9.21
C GLY A 802 -32.54 -33.23 9.10
N GLY A 803 -31.60 -32.88 8.21
CA GLY A 803 -30.38 -33.67 8.00
C GLY A 803 -29.40 -33.61 9.17
N VAL A 804 -28.60 -34.67 9.34
CA VAL A 804 -27.50 -34.72 10.31
C VAL A 804 -26.19 -34.45 9.59
N TYR A 805 -25.39 -33.50 10.10
CA TYR A 805 -24.15 -33.04 9.49
C TYR A 805 -22.98 -33.12 10.47
N VAL A 806 -21.92 -33.83 10.06
CA VAL A 806 -20.66 -33.91 10.82
C VAL A 806 -19.70 -32.83 10.28
N VAL A 807 -19.13 -32.04 11.19
CA VAL A 807 -18.33 -30.85 10.86
C VAL A 807 -17.01 -30.88 11.62
N ILE A 808 -15.92 -31.09 10.88
CA ILE A 808 -14.58 -30.97 11.42
C ILE A 808 -14.24 -29.48 11.52
N GLY A 809 -13.86 -29.02 12.71
CA GLY A 809 -13.64 -27.60 12.98
C GLY A 809 -14.92 -26.78 13.19
N GLY A 810 -16.05 -27.44 13.49
CA GLY A 810 -17.35 -26.78 13.65
C GLY A 810 -17.40 -25.65 14.70
N ALA A 811 -16.55 -25.71 15.73
CA ALA A 811 -16.45 -24.66 16.75
C ALA A 811 -15.57 -23.45 16.35
N GLY A 812 -14.95 -23.49 15.17
CA GLY A 812 -14.23 -22.36 14.58
C GLY A 812 -15.17 -21.35 13.92
N GLY A 813 -14.67 -20.16 13.57
CA GLY A 813 -15.53 -19.05 13.09
C GLY A 813 -16.42 -19.41 11.90
N ILE A 814 -15.86 -19.99 10.85
CA ILE A 814 -16.64 -20.37 9.64
C ILE A 814 -17.58 -21.54 9.93
N GLY A 815 -17.09 -22.56 10.65
CA GLY A 815 -17.87 -23.74 11.01
C GLY A 815 -19.11 -23.39 11.84
N GLU A 816 -18.98 -22.40 12.72
CA GLU A 816 -20.07 -21.90 13.56
C GLU A 816 -21.15 -21.20 12.74
N VAL A 817 -20.75 -20.24 11.89
CA VAL A 817 -21.67 -19.49 11.02
C VAL A 817 -22.42 -20.41 10.05
N TRP A 818 -21.71 -21.39 9.47
CA TRP A 818 -22.33 -22.37 8.58
C TRP A 818 -23.30 -23.31 9.32
N SER A 819 -22.94 -23.73 10.54
CA SER A 819 -23.81 -24.53 11.39
C SER A 819 -25.09 -23.77 11.75
N GLU A 820 -24.99 -22.49 12.07
CA GLU A 820 -26.13 -21.62 12.32
C GLU A 820 -27.07 -21.53 11.11
N TYR A 821 -26.52 -21.31 9.91
CA TYR A 821 -27.29 -21.28 8.67
C TYR A 821 -28.06 -22.59 8.45
N LEU A 822 -27.40 -23.74 8.63
CA LEU A 822 -28.02 -25.05 8.45
C LEU A 822 -29.11 -25.33 9.49
N ILE A 823 -28.87 -24.99 10.75
CA ILE A 823 -29.86 -25.15 11.83
C ILE A 823 -31.10 -24.31 11.53
N ARG A 824 -30.92 -23.03 11.18
CA ARG A 824 -32.05 -22.11 10.92
C ARG A 824 -32.82 -22.47 9.65
N ARG A 825 -32.12 -22.75 8.56
CA ARG A 825 -32.74 -22.87 7.22
C ARG A 825 -33.21 -24.28 6.92
N TYR A 826 -32.49 -25.28 7.41
CA TYR A 826 -32.73 -26.69 7.10
C TYR A 826 -33.13 -27.51 8.34
N GLN A 827 -33.24 -26.93 9.53
CA GLN A 827 -33.53 -27.70 10.74
C GLN A 827 -32.50 -28.84 10.93
N ALA A 828 -31.24 -28.55 10.60
CA ALA A 828 -30.17 -29.53 10.64
C ALA A 828 -29.76 -29.88 12.08
N GLN A 829 -29.27 -31.09 12.27
CA GLN A 829 -28.57 -31.53 13.48
C GLN A 829 -27.06 -31.51 13.21
N MET A 830 -26.29 -30.93 14.14
CA MET A 830 -24.86 -30.72 13.94
C MET A 830 -24.02 -31.59 14.89
N ILE A 831 -22.99 -32.23 14.35
CA ILE A 831 -21.97 -32.93 15.13
C ILE A 831 -20.64 -32.25 14.85
N TRP A 832 -20.10 -31.57 15.84
CA TRP A 832 -18.80 -30.90 15.76
C TRP A 832 -17.68 -31.83 16.21
N ILE A 833 -16.61 -31.89 15.41
CA ILE A 833 -15.38 -32.61 15.73
C ILE A 833 -14.23 -31.61 15.77
N GLY A 834 -13.42 -31.62 16.83
CA GLY A 834 -12.34 -30.66 17.00
C GLY A 834 -11.11 -31.22 17.71
N ARG A 835 -9.96 -30.60 17.43
CA ARG A 835 -8.66 -30.92 18.06
C ARG A 835 -8.51 -30.34 19.48
N ARG A 836 -9.36 -29.40 19.86
CA ARG A 836 -9.36 -28.80 21.20
C ARG A 836 -10.24 -29.64 22.12
N GLN A 837 -9.80 -29.81 23.37
CA GLN A 837 -10.73 -30.27 24.40
C GLN A 837 -11.92 -29.32 24.51
N ILE A 838 -13.05 -29.88 24.90
CA ILE A 838 -14.25 -29.08 25.12
C ILE A 838 -13.98 -28.10 26.27
N ASP A 839 -14.14 -26.82 25.99
CA ASP A 839 -13.94 -25.72 26.94
C ASP A 839 -15.24 -24.92 27.09
N ALA A 840 -15.28 -24.02 28.08
CA ALA A 840 -16.47 -23.20 28.35
C ALA A 840 -16.91 -22.38 27.12
N ALA A 841 -15.97 -21.96 26.26
CA ALA A 841 -16.29 -21.21 25.06
C ALA A 841 -16.97 -22.08 24.00
N ILE A 842 -16.53 -23.33 23.81
CA ILE A 842 -17.18 -24.29 22.91
C ILE A 842 -18.57 -24.64 23.41
N LEU A 843 -18.73 -24.87 24.72
CA LEU A 843 -20.04 -25.16 25.33
C LEU A 843 -21.02 -23.99 25.13
N THR A 844 -20.58 -22.75 25.38
CA THR A 844 -21.40 -21.54 25.17
C THR A 844 -21.88 -21.44 23.72
N LYS A 845 -21.02 -21.77 22.75
CA LYS A 845 -21.39 -21.79 21.32
C LYS A 845 -22.40 -22.89 21.01
N GLN A 846 -22.26 -24.07 21.60
CA GLN A 846 -23.22 -25.17 21.43
C GLN A 846 -24.59 -24.81 21.99
N GLU A 847 -24.65 -24.21 23.17
CA GLU A 847 -25.89 -23.76 23.80
C GLU A 847 -26.58 -22.69 22.93
N ARG A 848 -25.83 -21.67 22.51
CA ARG A 848 -26.32 -20.62 21.61
C ARG A 848 -26.95 -21.19 20.34
N LEU A 849 -26.29 -22.16 19.70
CA LEU A 849 -26.79 -22.77 18.46
C LEU A 849 -27.93 -23.75 18.70
N ALA A 850 -27.91 -24.47 19.82
CA ALA A 850 -29.01 -25.34 20.22
C ALA A 850 -30.31 -24.55 20.43
N ASP A 851 -30.21 -23.29 20.82
CA ASP A 851 -31.37 -22.42 21.00
C ASP A 851 -32.07 -22.00 19.71
N LEU A 852 -31.38 -22.10 18.58
CA LEU A 852 -31.88 -21.72 17.26
C LEU A 852 -32.77 -22.80 16.61
N GLY A 853 -32.83 -24.01 17.18
CA GLY A 853 -33.68 -25.10 16.70
C GLY A 853 -35.17 -24.91 17.05
N SER A 854 -36.07 -25.39 16.18
CA SER A 854 -37.52 -25.27 16.40
C SER A 854 -37.99 -26.00 17.66
N ARG A 855 -39.05 -25.49 18.32
CA ARG A 855 -39.62 -26.02 19.59
C ARG A 855 -40.05 -27.49 19.50
N LEU A 856 -40.39 -27.98 18.30
CA LEU A 856 -40.71 -29.38 18.00
C LEU A 856 -39.47 -30.30 17.98
N MET A 857 -38.30 -29.79 17.56
CA MET A 857 -37.04 -30.55 17.55
C MET A 857 -36.38 -30.64 18.93
N LYS A 858 -36.56 -29.63 19.79
CA LYS A 858 -36.09 -29.66 21.19
C LYS A 858 -36.77 -30.75 22.03
N LYS A 859 -37.97 -31.20 21.65
CA LYS A 859 -38.74 -32.25 22.36
C LYS A 859 -38.39 -33.68 21.93
N SER A 860 -37.88 -33.90 20.72
CA SER A 860 -37.66 -35.24 20.15
C SER A 860 -36.22 -35.73 20.22
N CYS A 861 -35.22 -34.85 20.38
CA CYS A 861 -33.81 -35.24 20.41
C CYS A 861 -33.05 -34.42 21.45
N GLY A 862 -32.60 -35.05 22.53
CA GLY A 862 -31.75 -34.41 23.53
C GLY A 862 -30.44 -33.90 22.90
N THR A 863 -30.32 -32.57 22.82
CA THR A 863 -29.16 -31.75 22.34
C THR A 863 -29.01 -31.65 20.81
N LEU A 864 -29.08 -30.40 20.29
CA LEU A 864 -29.06 -30.06 18.85
C LEU A 864 -27.65 -30.03 18.21
N VAL A 865 -26.62 -29.80 19.04
CA VAL A 865 -25.21 -29.77 18.63
C VAL A 865 -24.40 -30.64 19.58
N ARG A 866 -23.78 -31.71 19.08
CA ARG A 866 -22.87 -32.56 19.88
C ARG A 866 -21.43 -32.25 19.52
N PHE A 867 -20.54 -32.22 20.51
CA PHE A 867 -19.11 -32.00 20.30
C PHE A 867 -18.35 -33.25 20.72
N MET A 868 -17.46 -33.73 19.85
CA MET A 868 -16.51 -34.79 20.15
C MET A 868 -15.09 -34.23 20.06
N ALA A 869 -14.40 -34.24 21.20
CA ALA A 869 -12.99 -33.86 21.29
C ALA A 869 -12.10 -35.05 20.93
N TRP A 870 -11.01 -34.80 20.20
CA TRP A 870 -9.94 -35.79 20.07
C TRP A 870 -9.16 -35.89 21.39
N SER A 871 -9.10 -37.10 21.96
CA SER A 871 -8.16 -37.45 23.02
C SER A 871 -6.84 -37.88 22.36
N THR A 872 -5.75 -37.21 22.69
CA THR A 872 -4.39 -37.55 22.25
C THR A 872 -3.85 -38.88 22.83
N GLN A 873 -4.59 -39.56 23.71
CA GLN A 873 -4.22 -40.89 24.23
C GLN A 873 -4.66 -42.08 23.34
N GLN A 874 -5.31 -41.84 22.20
CA GLN A 874 -5.78 -42.90 21.29
C GLN A 874 -5.12 -42.87 19.89
N LEU A 875 -3.95 -42.22 19.76
CA LEU A 875 -3.04 -42.43 18.62
C LEU A 875 -1.87 -43.31 19.09
#